data_AF-A0A2E8MJ45-F1
#
_entry.id   AF-A0A2E8MJ45-F1
#
_cell.length_a   1.000
_cell.length_b   1.000
_cell.length_c   1.000
_cell.angle_alpha   90.00
_cell.angle_beta   90.00
_cell.angle_gamma   90.00
#
_symmetry.space_group_name_H-M   'P 1'
#
loop_
_entity.id
_entity.type
_entity.pdbx_description
1 polymer ?
#
loop_
_entity_poly.entity_id
_entity_poly.type
_entity_poly.pdbx_seq_one_letter_code
_entity_poly.pdbx_strand_id
1 'polypeptide(L)'
;MAQDPASTESKFLPLDPVRRAMTKNAQIADAAKASLLKHLAAAPYLLAATDPLVLAIAAHASLRELSPGEQLCAEGELADSLWWTVAGELAATVAGDDGGPVEVARIGTATLIGEAALLWGQAACRTATLAAAEAVTLLEVRADAALHHAFVRSEFRERLASVKIERAAGRSLALLRKEGPSIARSAGAVVHHMERGDVLPPAESPEIRFLLRGALLGSRGQGDGRAATATFRPGDDLGWQAAVRGIACDESLHAIEPSEMLCVGVAEYRRAAEVDGEASRLLAALDQLAAQGVPAELPTAGAFGWRTMLFLPQFAFEKAWQLQADAFIVDFQDAIPLAAKASVRAGLHRALEVGELGDRPIVVRINEDAVADEQILDLDTVVGLPGITTLMPTMIERPEEIDVLHCELSRRECALGLDEGTTKLLPLIETPGAILRVDAICQAGGGRLIGIILGHGDLFRLTGARPHGPSTMDYPRNAVVLAARAAGIAAIDTPYTKVADFIGLEREAREAKRHGFDGKICVHRDQLATVARCLRPAPDEVAWAQRVEKARRDGLLSTLISKLDDPETAHRANRQTDGMALVDGQLVGPPHIKSSQRILDLTQSGTLPALGRRGRVVVHRSDVTMAPDSELGNPYEFTITDGMRDLWSQCFYSHDAAVTSRGFAGAIGRCDGHAMPVPYLMALYLCVSMSDTHGAIYHLGFRNTRQYAPIQVGDSVRQRIRMLRLRNTTDGKRAVVTTLRELVRVGSDEVLFSTEKLELYPAQPTNFGQPGSVPEPVAALPQGDALLATAVQGLEAALVVRASVLGFSQPAEHFERGDVLLHSFARPLGVSANLALSTQFLVTHPIHLDHHQYDQGEGMGVVVSGGLVIALVCSAAARDISHVIWEELLLANNVRTVSPGESVSGISVILDRVDHPKQPDLEVLVVKTIGVKNVTPSVELTEVILPEALLMPEVGGGSRYDEICRAHGVVALEGQVTAEVLRRVVRVKSRRGRSESRSDRPCHRKQRV
;
A
#
# COMPACT_ATOMS: atom_id res chain seq x y z
N MET A 1 -62.59 -35.78 -24.91
CA MET A 1 -63.13 -35.01 -23.78
C MET A 1 -62.20 -33.81 -23.61
N ALA A 2 -62.34 -32.71 -24.37
CA ALA A 2 -63.41 -31.69 -24.34
C ALA A 2 -63.52 -31.07 -22.92
N GLN A 3 -63.36 -29.77 -22.67
CA GLN A 3 -63.69 -28.56 -23.44
C GLN A 3 -62.82 -27.35 -23.02
N ASP A 4 -62.61 -26.43 -23.96
CA ASP A 4 -62.42 -24.96 -23.79
C ASP A 4 -63.82 -24.32 -24.07
N PRO A 5 -64.28 -23.13 -23.56
CA PRO A 5 -63.65 -21.80 -23.77
C PRO A 5 -63.96 -20.67 -22.73
N ALA A 6 -63.26 -19.52 -22.81
CA ALA A 6 -63.83 -18.13 -22.91
C ALA A 6 -62.95 -16.99 -22.31
N SER A 7 -62.22 -16.34 -23.22
CA SER A 7 -61.92 -14.91 -23.43
C SER A 7 -62.37 -13.81 -22.45
N THR A 8 -61.48 -12.81 -22.22
CA THR A 8 -61.81 -11.40 -22.47
C THR A 8 -60.58 -10.62 -22.96
N GLU A 9 -60.81 -9.82 -24.00
CA GLU A 9 -59.87 -9.14 -24.90
C GLU A 9 -59.26 -7.85 -24.33
N SER A 10 -58.04 -7.51 -24.77
CA SER A 10 -57.51 -6.15 -24.73
C SER A 10 -57.00 -5.75 -26.11
N LYS A 11 -57.59 -4.67 -26.64
CA LYS A 11 -57.49 -4.13 -27.99
C LYS A 11 -56.07 -3.71 -28.40
N PHE A 12 -55.61 -4.17 -29.55
CA PHE A 12 -54.56 -3.50 -30.34
C PHE A 12 -55.22 -2.55 -31.34
N LEU A 13 -54.90 -1.25 -31.27
CA LEU A 13 -55.21 -0.25 -32.30
C LEU A 13 -54.08 -0.22 -33.36
N PRO A 14 -54.40 0.02 -34.64
CA PRO A 14 -53.41 0.00 -35.73
C PRO A 14 -52.57 1.28 -35.76
N LEU A 15 -51.30 1.09 -36.12
CA LEU A 15 -50.27 2.12 -36.26
C LEU A 15 -50.46 2.98 -37.54
N ASP A 16 -51.01 4.19 -37.42
CA ASP A 16 -50.67 5.40 -38.22
C ASP A 16 -51.47 6.60 -37.66
N PRO A 17 -50.89 7.79 -37.31
CA PRO A 17 -50.21 8.73 -38.22
C PRO A 17 -48.97 9.44 -37.62
N VAL A 18 -48.55 9.07 -36.40
CA VAL A 18 -47.46 9.73 -35.65
C VAL A 18 -46.10 9.47 -36.31
N ARG A 19 -45.94 8.31 -36.97
CA ARG A 19 -44.70 7.96 -37.67
C ARG A 19 -44.42 8.83 -38.90
N ARG A 20 -45.46 9.34 -39.58
CA ARG A 20 -45.34 10.29 -40.70
C ARG A 20 -45.06 11.74 -40.24
N ALA A 21 -45.55 12.15 -39.06
CA ALA A 21 -45.20 13.44 -38.47
C ALA A 21 -43.76 13.46 -37.92
N MET A 22 -43.29 12.34 -37.35
CA MET A 22 -41.93 12.20 -36.85
C MET A 22 -40.87 12.11 -37.96
N THR A 23 -41.18 11.54 -39.13
CA THR A 23 -40.22 11.48 -40.26
C THR A 23 -40.02 12.83 -40.94
N LYS A 24 -41.02 13.72 -40.91
CA LYS A 24 -40.89 15.07 -41.48
C LYS A 24 -40.10 16.02 -40.56
N ASN A 25 -40.27 15.90 -39.24
CA ASN A 25 -39.48 16.66 -38.27
C ASN A 25 -38.04 16.13 -38.11
N ALA A 26 -37.82 14.82 -38.28
CA ALA A 26 -36.47 14.25 -38.32
C ALA A 26 -35.69 14.70 -39.57
N GLN A 27 -36.33 14.79 -40.74
CA GLN A 27 -35.69 15.26 -41.98
C GLN A 27 -35.32 16.75 -41.96
N ILE A 28 -36.11 17.60 -41.29
CA ILE A 28 -35.78 19.04 -41.12
C ILE A 28 -34.66 19.21 -40.08
N ALA A 29 -34.69 18.43 -39.00
CA ALA A 29 -33.62 18.40 -38.00
C ALA A 29 -32.29 17.92 -38.61
N ASP A 30 -32.30 16.93 -39.51
CA ASP A 30 -31.10 16.40 -40.18
C ASP A 30 -30.49 17.38 -41.20
N ALA A 31 -31.29 18.19 -41.90
CA ALA A 31 -30.77 19.20 -42.83
C ALA A 31 -30.13 20.39 -42.10
N ALA A 32 -30.74 20.83 -41.00
CA ALA A 32 -30.16 21.84 -40.10
C ALA A 32 -28.90 21.30 -39.41
N LYS A 33 -28.90 20.05 -38.93
CA LYS A 33 -27.71 19.36 -38.40
C LYS A 33 -26.60 19.22 -39.43
N ALA A 34 -26.91 18.86 -40.67
CA ALA A 34 -25.92 18.73 -41.74
C ALA A 34 -25.29 20.08 -42.11
N SER A 35 -26.07 21.16 -42.09
CA SER A 35 -25.55 22.53 -42.25
C SER A 35 -24.70 22.95 -41.04
N LEU A 36 -25.13 22.60 -39.81
CA LEU A 36 -24.38 22.79 -38.56
C LEU A 36 -23.01 22.11 -38.61
N LEU A 37 -23.00 20.83 -39.01
CA LEU A 37 -21.79 20.01 -39.11
C LEU A 37 -20.80 20.61 -40.12
N LYS A 38 -21.31 21.20 -41.21
CA LYS A 38 -20.50 21.86 -42.23
C LYS A 38 -19.86 23.16 -41.72
N HIS A 39 -20.54 23.91 -40.86
CA HIS A 39 -19.99 25.13 -40.24
C HIS A 39 -19.05 24.81 -39.07
N LEU A 40 -19.36 23.80 -38.25
CA LEU A 40 -18.51 23.32 -37.16
C LEU A 40 -17.20 22.71 -37.69
N ALA A 41 -17.24 21.99 -38.82
CA ALA A 41 -16.04 21.43 -39.47
C ALA A 41 -15.13 22.50 -40.12
N ALA A 42 -15.67 23.70 -40.42
CA ALA A 42 -14.91 24.81 -40.99
C ALA A 42 -14.24 25.71 -39.93
N ALA A 43 -14.56 25.51 -38.65
CA ALA A 43 -13.93 26.24 -37.56
C ALA A 43 -12.46 25.81 -37.38
N PRO A 44 -11.49 26.74 -37.39
CA PRO A 44 -10.05 26.43 -37.32
C PRO A 44 -9.65 25.50 -36.15
N TYR A 45 -10.40 25.58 -35.04
CA TYR A 45 -10.10 24.86 -33.80
C TYR A 45 -10.73 23.46 -33.73
N LEU A 46 -11.69 23.15 -34.61
CA LEU A 46 -12.41 21.86 -34.67
C LEU A 46 -11.96 20.96 -35.83
N LEU A 47 -10.96 21.38 -36.62
CA LEU A 47 -10.45 20.68 -37.82
C LEU A 47 -9.95 19.24 -37.60
N ALA A 48 -9.84 18.77 -36.34
CA ALA A 48 -9.49 17.39 -36.00
C ALA A 48 -10.41 16.78 -34.91
N ALA A 49 -11.55 17.40 -34.61
CA ALA A 49 -12.47 16.87 -33.59
C ALA A 49 -13.05 15.52 -34.05
N THR A 50 -13.05 14.53 -33.16
CA THR A 50 -13.68 13.23 -33.43
C THR A 50 -15.21 13.41 -33.54
N ASP A 51 -15.85 12.61 -34.40
CA ASP A 51 -17.31 12.60 -34.61
C ASP A 51 -18.15 12.67 -33.31
N PRO A 52 -17.77 12.02 -32.18
CA PRO A 52 -18.58 12.06 -30.95
C PRO A 52 -18.73 13.45 -30.31
N LEU A 53 -17.69 14.28 -30.32
CA LEU A 53 -17.73 15.62 -29.70
C LEU A 53 -18.59 16.57 -30.54
N VAL A 54 -18.44 16.52 -31.86
CA VAL A 54 -19.23 17.32 -32.78
C VAL A 54 -20.71 16.92 -32.72
N LEU A 55 -20.99 15.61 -32.60
CA LEU A 55 -22.34 15.10 -32.38
C LEU A 55 -22.94 15.52 -31.04
N ALA A 56 -22.14 15.59 -29.97
CA ALA A 56 -22.56 16.08 -28.65
C ALA A 56 -22.90 17.58 -28.70
N ILE A 57 -22.02 18.41 -29.29
CA ILE A 57 -22.28 19.85 -29.47
C ILE A 57 -23.55 20.05 -30.30
N ALA A 58 -23.70 19.32 -31.41
CA ALA A 58 -24.87 19.40 -32.26
C ALA A 58 -26.17 18.89 -31.61
N ALA A 59 -26.09 18.08 -30.54
CA ALA A 59 -27.25 17.61 -29.80
C ALA A 59 -27.75 18.64 -28.77
N HIS A 60 -26.88 19.54 -28.30
CA HIS A 60 -27.18 20.56 -27.27
C HIS A 60 -27.30 21.98 -27.83
N ALA A 61 -27.15 22.15 -29.14
CA ALA A 61 -27.19 23.44 -29.81
C ALA A 61 -28.61 23.87 -30.21
N SER A 62 -28.95 25.14 -29.98
CA SER A 62 -30.14 25.82 -30.49
C SER A 62 -29.76 26.96 -31.42
N LEU A 63 -30.66 27.35 -32.33
CA LEU A 63 -30.48 28.54 -33.16
C LEU A 63 -31.08 29.75 -32.44
N ARG A 64 -30.38 30.88 -32.47
CA ARG A 64 -30.84 32.17 -31.94
C ARG A 64 -30.65 33.26 -32.99
N GLU A 65 -31.67 34.04 -33.23
CA GLU A 65 -31.63 35.18 -34.13
C GLU A 65 -31.69 36.48 -33.31
N LEU A 66 -30.87 37.46 -33.69
CA LEU A 66 -30.83 38.78 -33.08
C LEU A 66 -31.12 39.84 -34.14
N SER A 67 -31.98 40.79 -33.80
CA SER A 67 -32.24 41.97 -34.62
C SER A 67 -31.12 43.00 -34.45
N PRO A 68 -30.86 43.89 -35.43
CA PRO A 68 -29.88 44.96 -35.28
C PRO A 68 -30.13 45.80 -34.02
N GLY A 69 -29.10 45.98 -33.20
CA GLY A 69 -29.14 46.68 -31.91
C GLY A 69 -29.54 45.81 -30.70
N GLU A 70 -29.96 44.56 -30.93
CA GLU A 70 -30.31 43.64 -29.85
C GLU A 70 -29.07 43.12 -29.12
N GLN A 71 -29.07 43.21 -27.80
CA GLN A 71 -27.95 42.80 -26.95
C GLN A 71 -28.00 41.30 -26.68
N LEU A 72 -26.87 40.62 -26.88
CA LEU A 72 -26.69 39.20 -26.60
C LEU A 72 -26.34 38.96 -25.13
N CYS A 73 -25.40 39.75 -24.59
CA CYS A 73 -24.98 39.74 -23.19
C CYS A 73 -24.32 41.07 -22.80
N ALA A 74 -24.24 41.35 -21.50
CA ALA A 74 -23.56 42.51 -20.94
C ALA A 74 -22.20 42.12 -20.32
N GLU A 75 -21.24 43.06 -20.36
CA GLU A 75 -20.00 42.95 -19.58
C GLU A 75 -20.33 42.75 -18.09
N GLY A 76 -19.68 41.78 -17.44
CA GLY A 76 -19.92 41.42 -16.04
C GLY A 76 -20.99 40.33 -15.82
N GLU A 77 -21.83 40.01 -16.81
CA GLU A 77 -22.83 38.94 -16.67
C GLU A 77 -22.16 37.57 -16.54
N LEU A 78 -22.81 36.62 -15.85
CA LEU A 78 -22.30 35.25 -15.76
C LEU A 78 -22.30 34.58 -17.13
N ALA A 79 -21.22 33.88 -17.44
CA ALA A 79 -21.11 33.19 -18.70
C ALA A 79 -21.63 31.74 -18.61
N ASP A 80 -22.83 31.51 -19.13
CA ASP A 80 -23.61 30.26 -19.06
C ASP A 80 -23.87 29.58 -20.42
N SER A 81 -23.52 30.27 -21.51
CA SER A 81 -23.71 29.84 -22.89
C SER A 81 -22.49 30.14 -23.76
N LEU A 82 -22.23 29.26 -24.72
CA LEU A 82 -21.30 29.39 -25.83
C LEU A 82 -22.08 29.76 -27.09
N TRP A 83 -21.53 30.66 -27.91
CA TRP A 83 -22.17 31.04 -29.18
C TRP A 83 -21.24 30.89 -30.37
N TRP A 84 -21.82 30.51 -31.51
CA TRP A 84 -21.16 30.48 -32.81
C TRP A 84 -21.89 31.40 -33.79
N THR A 85 -21.21 32.36 -34.38
CA THR A 85 -21.81 33.20 -35.43
C THR A 85 -21.98 32.40 -36.72
N VAL A 86 -23.22 32.23 -37.16
CA VAL A 86 -23.55 31.55 -38.43
C VAL A 86 -23.64 32.58 -39.56
N ALA A 87 -24.30 33.70 -39.31
CA ALA A 87 -24.48 34.80 -40.25
C ALA A 87 -24.58 36.13 -39.48
N GLY A 88 -24.18 37.24 -40.10
CA GLY A 88 -24.20 38.58 -39.50
C GLY A 88 -22.95 38.92 -38.68
N GLU A 89 -22.97 40.12 -38.09
CA GLU A 89 -21.86 40.70 -37.33
C GLU A 89 -22.32 41.21 -35.94
N LEU A 90 -21.56 40.88 -34.90
CA LEU A 90 -21.72 41.44 -33.54
C LEU A 90 -20.67 42.53 -33.29
N ALA A 91 -21.04 43.59 -32.59
CA ALA A 91 -20.11 44.56 -32.02
C ALA A 91 -19.85 44.22 -30.55
N ALA A 92 -18.57 44.22 -30.16
CA ALA A 92 -18.13 44.03 -28.78
C ALA A 92 -17.68 45.38 -28.19
N THR A 93 -18.28 45.77 -27.08
CA THR A 93 -17.95 47.01 -26.36
C THR A 93 -17.56 46.72 -24.92
N VAL A 94 -16.62 47.52 -24.38
CA VAL A 94 -16.23 47.48 -22.97
C VAL A 94 -16.34 48.87 -22.35
N ALA A 95 -16.46 48.96 -21.03
CA ALA A 95 -16.40 50.24 -20.33
C ALA A 95 -15.00 50.88 -20.46
N GLY A 96 -14.93 52.10 -20.99
CA GLY A 96 -13.71 52.92 -20.97
C GLY A 96 -13.44 53.53 -19.59
N ASP A 97 -12.25 54.09 -19.40
CA ASP A 97 -11.82 54.69 -18.12
C ASP A 97 -12.73 55.86 -17.66
N ASP A 98 -13.45 56.47 -18.60
CA ASP A 98 -14.41 57.56 -18.38
C ASP A 98 -15.86 57.06 -18.16
N GLY A 99 -16.08 55.73 -18.18
CA GLY A 99 -17.38 55.07 -18.08
C GLY A 99 -18.19 54.99 -19.39
N GLY A 100 -17.66 55.52 -20.51
CA GLY A 100 -18.31 55.42 -21.83
C GLY A 100 -17.99 54.10 -22.56
N PRO A 101 -18.89 53.57 -23.41
CA PRO A 101 -18.65 52.33 -24.16
C PRO A 101 -17.59 52.53 -25.25
N VAL A 102 -16.56 51.67 -25.26
CA VAL A 102 -15.50 51.62 -26.27
C VAL A 102 -15.64 50.34 -27.07
N GLU A 103 -15.83 50.45 -28.39
CA GLU A 103 -15.86 49.28 -29.30
C GLU A 103 -14.44 48.68 -29.40
N VAL A 104 -14.31 47.42 -29.01
CA VAL A 104 -13.01 46.70 -28.96
C VAL A 104 -12.86 45.69 -30.08
N ALA A 105 -13.96 45.19 -30.65
CA ALA A 105 -13.93 44.24 -31.75
C ALA A 105 -15.26 44.19 -32.51
N ARG A 106 -15.18 43.74 -33.75
CA ARG A 106 -16.33 43.23 -34.53
C ARG A 106 -16.16 41.75 -34.78
N ILE A 107 -17.24 41.00 -34.57
CA ILE A 107 -17.23 39.54 -34.60
C ILE A 107 -18.09 39.08 -35.77
N GLY A 108 -17.41 38.69 -36.85
CA GLY A 108 -18.03 38.16 -38.07
C GLY A 108 -18.37 36.68 -37.98
N THR A 109 -18.73 36.08 -39.12
CA THR A 109 -19.20 34.70 -39.22
C THR A 109 -18.14 33.64 -38.88
N ALA A 110 -18.60 32.44 -38.53
CA ALA A 110 -17.81 31.28 -38.11
C ALA A 110 -16.94 31.50 -36.86
N THR A 111 -17.24 32.52 -36.05
CA THR A 111 -16.46 32.86 -34.86
C THR A 111 -17.10 32.27 -33.60
N LEU A 112 -16.26 31.67 -32.76
CA LEU A 112 -16.63 31.17 -31.44
C LEU A 112 -16.57 32.29 -30.39
N ILE A 113 -17.60 32.37 -29.56
CA ILE A 113 -17.80 33.40 -28.54
C ILE A 113 -18.17 32.74 -27.21
N GLY A 114 -17.54 33.16 -26.11
CA GLY A 114 -17.86 32.71 -24.77
C GLY A 114 -17.09 31.47 -24.30
N GLU A 115 -16.09 31.03 -25.06
CA GLU A 115 -15.20 29.91 -24.72
C GLU A 115 -14.40 30.13 -23.43
N ALA A 116 -14.09 31.40 -23.13
CA ALA A 116 -13.62 31.89 -21.84
C ALA A 116 -14.37 31.27 -20.64
N ALA A 117 -15.69 31.15 -20.75
CA ALA A 117 -16.58 30.62 -19.73
C ALA A 117 -16.35 29.13 -19.43
N LEU A 118 -16.06 28.35 -20.47
CA LEU A 118 -15.76 26.92 -20.36
C LEU A 118 -14.33 26.67 -19.87
N LEU A 119 -13.49 27.69 -19.93
CA LEU A 119 -12.05 27.59 -19.72
C LEU A 119 -11.61 27.97 -18.31
N TRP A 120 -12.33 28.88 -17.66
CA TRP A 120 -12.05 29.38 -16.32
C TRP A 120 -13.02 28.85 -15.25
N GLY A 121 -13.90 27.90 -15.60
CA GLY A 121 -14.94 27.43 -14.69
C GLY A 121 -16.10 28.42 -14.56
N GLN A 122 -17.21 27.99 -13.93
CA GLN A 122 -18.51 28.70 -13.91
C GLN A 122 -18.52 30.07 -13.18
N ALA A 123 -17.37 30.68 -12.88
CA ALA A 123 -17.23 32.02 -12.30
C ALA A 123 -16.76 33.08 -13.32
N ALA A 124 -16.58 32.74 -14.59
CA ALA A 124 -16.19 33.74 -15.60
C ALA A 124 -17.34 34.70 -15.92
N CYS A 125 -17.15 35.99 -15.63
CA CYS A 125 -17.99 37.06 -16.15
C CYS A 125 -17.70 37.29 -17.64
N ARG A 126 -18.72 37.72 -18.40
CA ARG A 126 -18.54 38.21 -19.77
C ARG A 126 -17.58 39.40 -19.75
N THR A 127 -16.55 39.35 -20.59
CA THR A 127 -15.48 40.36 -20.63
C THR A 127 -15.82 41.57 -21.52
N ALA A 128 -16.97 41.54 -22.19
CA ALA A 128 -17.47 42.61 -23.04
C ALA A 128 -18.98 42.50 -23.19
N THR A 129 -19.64 43.62 -23.46
CA THR A 129 -21.03 43.67 -23.91
C THR A 129 -21.07 43.35 -25.39
N LEU A 130 -21.95 42.44 -25.80
CA LEU A 130 -22.11 42.05 -27.20
C LEU A 130 -23.49 42.47 -27.69
N ALA A 131 -23.53 43.19 -28.81
CA ALA A 131 -24.78 43.58 -29.46
C ALA A 131 -24.71 43.35 -30.97
N ALA A 132 -25.86 43.03 -31.58
CA ALA A 132 -26.00 42.83 -33.00
C ALA A 132 -25.75 44.13 -33.78
N ALA A 133 -24.69 44.21 -34.58
CA ALA A 133 -24.43 45.36 -35.45
C ALA A 133 -25.35 45.34 -36.68
N GLU A 134 -25.72 44.14 -37.13
CA GLU A 134 -26.71 43.85 -38.16
C GLU A 134 -27.58 42.64 -37.74
N ALA A 135 -28.41 42.09 -38.61
CA ALA A 135 -29.17 40.88 -38.26
C ALA A 135 -28.20 39.68 -38.11
N VAL A 136 -28.17 39.07 -36.92
CA VAL A 136 -27.23 37.98 -36.60
C VAL A 136 -27.97 36.69 -36.35
N THR A 137 -27.49 35.60 -36.95
CA THR A 137 -27.89 34.23 -36.62
C THR A 137 -26.75 33.56 -35.87
N LEU A 138 -27.06 33.06 -34.67
CA LEU A 138 -26.14 32.41 -33.76
C LEU A 138 -26.55 30.96 -33.53
N LEU A 139 -25.56 30.11 -33.35
CA LEU A 139 -25.72 28.83 -32.68
C LEU A 139 -25.45 29.05 -31.19
N GLU A 140 -26.42 28.77 -30.33
CA GLU A 140 -26.29 28.84 -28.88
C GLU A 140 -26.18 27.43 -28.29
N VAL A 141 -25.18 27.22 -27.42
CA VAL A 141 -25.00 25.97 -26.69
C VAL A 141 -24.87 26.31 -25.22
N ARG A 142 -25.78 25.79 -24.39
CA ARG A 142 -25.69 26.02 -22.93
C ARG A 142 -24.56 25.19 -22.34
N ALA A 143 -23.79 25.80 -21.44
CA ALA A 143 -22.72 25.14 -20.71
C ALA A 143 -23.32 24.30 -19.56
N ASP A 144 -23.84 23.12 -19.89
CA ASP A 144 -24.26 22.13 -18.90
C ASP A 144 -23.08 21.21 -18.49
N ALA A 145 -23.25 20.48 -17.38
CA ALA A 145 -22.21 19.60 -16.85
C ALA A 145 -21.76 18.52 -17.84
N ALA A 146 -22.65 18.06 -18.72
CA ALA A 146 -22.35 17.04 -19.72
C ALA A 146 -21.46 17.60 -20.85
N LEU A 147 -21.73 18.82 -21.29
CA LEU A 147 -20.93 19.53 -22.28
C LEU A 147 -19.55 19.91 -21.72
N HIS A 148 -19.50 20.38 -20.47
CA HIS A 148 -18.25 20.67 -19.76
C HIS A 148 -17.36 19.41 -19.68
N HIS A 149 -17.94 18.27 -19.31
CA HIS A 149 -17.22 17.00 -19.23
C HIS A 149 -16.69 16.51 -20.61
N ALA A 150 -17.46 16.70 -21.69
CA ALA A 150 -17.01 16.38 -23.06
C ALA A 150 -15.81 17.23 -23.49
N PHE A 151 -15.73 18.48 -23.02
CA PHE A 151 -14.60 19.37 -23.26
C PHE A 151 -13.38 19.06 -22.38
N VAL A 152 -13.58 18.69 -21.11
CA VAL A 152 -12.48 18.41 -20.16
C VAL A 152 -11.67 17.16 -20.56
N ARG A 153 -12.31 16.17 -21.19
CA ARG A 153 -11.69 14.88 -21.57
C ARG A 153 -11.10 14.82 -22.99
N SER A 154 -11.31 15.82 -23.83
CA SER A 154 -10.88 15.77 -25.24
C SER A 154 -9.57 16.53 -25.46
N GLU A 155 -8.81 16.15 -26.51
CA GLU A 155 -7.65 16.91 -27.04
C GLU A 155 -7.97 18.40 -27.29
N PHE A 156 -9.26 18.73 -27.33
CA PHE A 156 -9.80 20.07 -27.45
C PHE A 156 -9.46 20.97 -26.24
N ARG A 157 -9.28 20.43 -25.02
CA ARG A 157 -8.88 21.22 -23.83
C ARG A 157 -7.51 21.84 -23.99
N GLU A 158 -6.54 21.10 -24.54
CA GLU A 158 -5.19 21.59 -24.79
C GLU A 158 -5.17 22.67 -25.88
N ARG A 159 -6.02 22.52 -26.91
CA ARG A 159 -6.16 23.51 -28.00
C ARG A 159 -6.92 24.76 -27.57
N LEU A 160 -7.92 24.66 -26.70
CA LEU A 160 -8.53 25.84 -26.08
C LEU A 160 -7.57 26.53 -25.09
N ALA A 161 -6.66 25.79 -24.44
CA ALA A 161 -5.63 26.40 -23.60
C ALA A 161 -4.65 27.27 -24.40
N SER A 162 -4.37 26.96 -25.68
CA SER A 162 -3.69 27.91 -26.57
C SER A 162 -4.52 29.16 -26.86
N VAL A 163 -5.85 29.02 -27.03
CA VAL A 163 -6.78 30.16 -27.19
C VAL A 163 -6.88 31.00 -25.92
N LYS A 164 -6.73 30.40 -24.71
CA LYS A 164 -6.62 31.13 -23.42
C LYS A 164 -5.50 32.15 -23.46
N ILE A 165 -4.31 31.72 -23.89
CA ILE A 165 -3.12 32.58 -23.96
C ILE A 165 -3.35 33.67 -25.01
N GLU A 166 -3.93 33.33 -26.15
CA GLU A 166 -4.16 34.23 -27.28
C GLU A 166 -5.23 35.31 -26.98
N ARG A 167 -6.31 34.98 -26.27
CA ARG A 167 -7.40 35.91 -25.95
C ARG A 167 -7.22 36.65 -24.63
N ALA A 168 -6.67 36.03 -23.59
CA ALA A 168 -6.30 36.74 -22.35
C ALA A 168 -5.20 37.78 -22.60
N ALA A 169 -4.34 37.51 -23.57
CA ALA A 169 -3.37 38.48 -24.05
C ALA A 169 -3.94 39.41 -25.14
N GLY A 170 -5.23 39.44 -25.48
CA GLY A 170 -5.73 40.19 -26.64
C GLY A 170 -5.35 41.68 -26.72
N ARG A 171 -5.45 42.44 -25.61
CA ARG A 171 -4.96 43.84 -25.53
C ARG A 171 -3.43 43.93 -25.64
N SER A 172 -2.77 42.92 -25.10
CA SER A 172 -1.33 42.77 -24.89
C SER A 172 -0.59 42.30 -26.16
N LEU A 173 -1.19 41.40 -26.94
CA LEU A 173 -0.77 40.92 -28.25
C LEU A 173 -1.01 41.96 -29.35
N ALA A 174 -2.09 42.73 -29.27
CA ALA A 174 -2.28 43.87 -30.16
C ALA A 174 -1.16 44.91 -30.00
N LEU A 175 -0.71 45.15 -28.76
CA LEU A 175 0.45 46.00 -28.46
C LEU A 175 1.77 45.38 -28.99
N LEU A 176 1.99 44.08 -28.76
CA LEU A 176 3.15 43.34 -29.30
C LEU A 176 3.20 43.31 -30.83
N ARG A 177 2.05 43.17 -31.51
CA ARG A 177 1.99 43.19 -32.98
C ARG A 177 2.33 44.58 -33.53
N LYS A 178 2.02 45.63 -32.78
CA LYS A 178 2.30 47.02 -33.14
C LYS A 178 3.76 47.42 -32.86
N GLU A 179 4.26 47.17 -31.65
CA GLU A 179 5.59 47.64 -31.19
C GLU A 179 6.68 46.57 -31.27
N GLY A 180 6.30 45.28 -31.33
CA GLY A 180 7.22 44.14 -31.24
C GLY A 180 8.28 44.06 -32.34
N PRO A 181 7.99 44.36 -33.63
CA PRO A 181 9.02 44.46 -34.67
C PRO A 181 10.07 45.55 -34.40
N SER A 182 9.69 46.64 -33.73
CA SER A 182 10.62 47.72 -33.34
C SER A 182 11.57 47.25 -32.23
N ILE A 183 11.01 46.59 -31.21
CA ILE A 183 11.78 45.99 -30.11
C ILE A 183 12.69 44.87 -30.62
N ALA A 184 12.22 44.04 -31.55
CA ALA A 184 13.05 43.00 -32.16
C ALA A 184 14.25 43.60 -32.90
N ARG A 185 14.05 44.69 -33.65
CA ARG A 185 15.15 45.40 -34.33
C ARG A 185 16.14 46.02 -33.34
N SER A 186 15.68 46.60 -32.23
CA SER A 186 16.57 47.15 -31.20
C SER A 186 17.32 46.06 -30.41
N ALA A 187 16.74 44.86 -30.31
CA ALA A 187 17.34 43.67 -29.73
C ALA A 187 18.32 42.93 -30.67
N GLY A 188 18.52 43.40 -31.91
CA GLY A 188 19.43 42.78 -32.88
C GLY A 188 18.83 41.59 -33.63
N ALA A 189 17.52 41.60 -33.91
CA ALA A 189 16.85 40.55 -34.69
C ALA A 189 17.52 40.32 -36.05
N VAL A 190 17.61 39.05 -36.44
CA VAL A 190 18.02 38.60 -37.77
C VAL A 190 16.85 38.76 -38.74
N VAL A 191 17.09 39.32 -39.91
CA VAL A 191 16.09 39.44 -40.97
C VAL A 191 16.25 38.30 -41.97
N HIS A 192 15.19 37.53 -42.17
CA HIS A 192 15.09 36.49 -43.19
C HIS A 192 14.24 36.98 -44.36
N HIS A 193 14.81 36.97 -45.55
CA HIS A 193 14.07 37.13 -46.80
C HIS A 193 13.93 35.75 -47.44
N MET A 194 12.70 35.31 -47.69
CA MET A 194 12.37 33.99 -48.18
C MET A 194 11.60 34.10 -49.50
N GLU A 195 12.05 33.40 -50.53
CA GLU A 195 11.31 33.25 -51.78
C GLU A 195 10.31 32.10 -51.69
N ARG A 196 9.32 32.08 -52.60
CA ARG A 196 8.31 31.00 -52.62
C ARG A 196 8.98 29.63 -52.79
N GLY A 197 8.76 28.74 -51.82
CA GLY A 197 9.35 27.40 -51.76
C GLY A 197 10.53 27.28 -50.79
N ASP A 198 11.06 28.39 -50.28
CA ASP A 198 12.10 28.38 -49.27
C ASP A 198 11.58 27.84 -47.93
N VAL A 199 12.46 27.16 -47.21
CA VAL A 199 12.14 26.51 -45.94
C VAL A 199 13.04 27.06 -44.85
N LEU A 200 12.44 27.58 -43.79
CA LEU A 200 13.14 27.84 -42.54
C LEU A 200 12.99 26.61 -41.63
N PRO A 201 14.09 25.96 -41.22
CA PRO A 201 14.03 24.80 -40.35
C PRO A 201 13.57 25.16 -38.92
N PRO A 202 13.27 24.16 -38.09
CA PRO A 202 12.99 24.35 -36.67
C PRO A 202 14.14 25.09 -35.98
N ALA A 203 13.83 25.88 -34.96
CA ALA A 203 14.85 26.58 -34.20
C ALA A 203 15.58 25.60 -33.26
N GLU A 204 16.89 25.74 -33.11
CA GLU A 204 17.66 24.99 -32.10
C GLU A 204 17.54 25.62 -30.70
N SER A 205 17.04 26.85 -30.61
CA SER A 205 16.93 27.63 -29.37
C SER A 205 15.60 28.39 -29.34
N PRO A 206 15.09 28.79 -28.16
CA PRO A 206 13.87 29.59 -28.05
C PRO A 206 14.06 30.96 -28.73
N GLU A 207 13.25 31.23 -29.75
CA GLU A 207 13.25 32.50 -30.48
C GLU A 207 11.83 32.96 -30.80
N ILE A 208 11.65 34.28 -30.94
CA ILE A 208 10.42 34.95 -31.37
C ILE A 208 10.59 35.34 -32.82
N ARG A 209 9.59 35.01 -33.65
CA ARG A 209 9.59 35.28 -35.08
C ARG A 209 8.42 36.20 -35.45
N PHE A 210 8.68 37.26 -36.22
CA PHE A 210 7.66 38.21 -36.70
C PHE A 210 7.61 38.21 -38.22
N LEU A 211 6.48 37.79 -38.80
CA LEU A 211 6.26 37.89 -40.24
C LEU A 211 5.85 39.32 -40.60
N LEU A 212 6.70 40.02 -41.36
CA LEU A 212 6.48 41.40 -41.77
C LEU A 212 5.70 41.50 -43.09
N ARG A 213 5.94 40.56 -44.02
CA ARG A 213 5.31 40.48 -45.35
C ARG A 213 5.26 39.04 -45.84
N GLY A 214 4.33 38.75 -46.75
CA GLY A 214 4.13 37.44 -47.38
C GLY A 214 3.33 36.47 -46.52
N ALA A 215 3.38 35.18 -46.86
CA ALA A 215 2.67 34.13 -46.15
C ALA A 215 3.53 32.86 -46.01
N LEU A 216 3.42 32.18 -44.87
CA LEU A 216 4.19 30.98 -44.54
C LEU A 216 3.25 29.81 -44.16
N LEU A 217 3.66 28.58 -44.43
CA LEU A 217 2.98 27.35 -44.02
C LEU A 217 3.83 26.60 -42.99
N GLY A 218 3.28 26.31 -41.82
CA GLY A 218 3.91 25.50 -40.77
C GLY A 218 3.72 23.99 -41.01
N SER A 219 4.72 23.20 -40.64
CA SER A 219 4.66 21.73 -40.69
C SER A 219 5.48 21.07 -39.57
N ARG A 220 5.01 19.91 -39.05
CA ARG A 220 5.70 19.07 -38.05
C ARG A 220 5.87 17.62 -38.55
N GLY A 221 6.99 16.99 -38.19
CA GLY A 221 7.29 15.56 -38.43
C GLY A 221 8.58 15.28 -39.22
N GLN A 222 9.23 14.14 -38.96
CA GLN A 222 10.33 13.59 -39.78
C GLN A 222 9.81 12.52 -40.75
N GLY A 223 10.14 12.64 -42.04
CA GLY A 223 9.76 11.70 -43.12
C GLY A 223 8.63 12.19 -44.04
N ASP A 224 8.24 11.36 -45.01
CA ASP A 224 7.27 11.68 -46.10
C ASP A 224 5.82 11.98 -45.64
N GLY A 225 5.55 11.97 -44.33
CA GLY A 225 4.25 12.28 -43.73
C GLY A 225 4.16 13.68 -43.12
N ARG A 226 4.42 14.74 -43.90
CA ARG A 226 4.27 16.14 -43.43
C ARG A 226 2.80 16.48 -43.21
N ALA A 227 2.38 16.69 -41.97
CA ALA A 227 1.08 17.30 -41.66
C ALA A 227 1.23 18.83 -41.62
N ALA A 228 0.42 19.55 -42.40
CA ALA A 228 0.34 21.00 -42.35
C ALA A 228 -0.31 21.42 -41.02
N THR A 229 0.34 22.30 -40.25
CA THR A 229 -0.15 22.75 -38.94
C THR A 229 -0.99 24.02 -39.04
N ALA A 230 -0.49 25.06 -39.70
CA ALA A 230 -1.16 26.35 -39.85
C ALA A 230 -0.58 27.18 -41.01
N THR A 231 -1.33 28.18 -41.49
CA THR A 231 -0.84 29.22 -42.42
C THR A 231 -0.71 30.54 -41.67
N PHE A 232 0.41 31.23 -41.84
CA PHE A 232 0.76 32.47 -41.16
C PHE A 232 0.83 33.64 -42.14
N ARG A 233 0.37 34.82 -41.70
CA ARG A 233 0.26 36.08 -42.45
C ARG A 233 0.93 37.23 -41.72
N PRO A 234 1.13 38.39 -42.38
CA PRO A 234 1.79 39.52 -41.74
C PRO A 234 1.04 40.00 -40.50
N GLY A 235 1.75 40.15 -39.39
CA GLY A 235 1.16 40.46 -38.09
C GLY A 235 0.81 39.23 -37.24
N ASP A 236 0.90 38.01 -37.79
CA ASP A 236 0.86 36.79 -36.99
C ASP A 236 2.19 36.59 -36.25
N ASP A 237 2.10 36.21 -34.98
CA ASP A 237 3.24 35.90 -34.14
C ASP A 237 3.62 34.42 -34.24
N LEU A 238 4.90 34.17 -34.47
CA LEU A 238 5.46 32.84 -34.67
C LEU A 238 6.43 32.55 -33.53
N GLY A 239 6.10 31.58 -32.67
CA GLY A 239 7.00 31.14 -31.60
C GLY A 239 6.82 31.85 -30.25
N TRP A 240 5.85 32.75 -30.07
CA TRP A 240 5.61 33.37 -28.75
C TRP A 240 5.19 32.35 -27.69
N GLN A 241 4.35 31.37 -28.04
CA GLN A 241 4.00 30.30 -27.10
C GLN A 241 5.24 29.45 -26.69
N ALA A 242 6.17 29.23 -27.63
CA ALA A 242 7.41 28.53 -27.37
C ALA A 242 8.35 29.38 -26.48
N ALA A 243 8.41 30.69 -26.74
CA ALA A 243 9.17 31.66 -25.97
C ALA A 243 8.65 31.87 -24.53
N VAL A 244 7.34 31.88 -24.32
CA VAL A 244 6.71 31.93 -22.99
C VAL A 244 7.02 30.65 -22.20
N ARG A 245 7.07 29.50 -22.88
CA ARG A 245 7.36 28.18 -22.27
C ARG A 245 8.85 27.84 -22.19
N GLY A 246 9.73 28.69 -22.72
CA GLY A 246 11.17 28.44 -22.76
C GLY A 246 11.60 27.26 -23.66
N ILE A 247 10.77 26.86 -24.62
CA ILE A 247 11.04 25.75 -25.54
C ILE A 247 11.36 26.28 -26.95
N ALA A 248 12.12 25.50 -27.73
CA ALA A 248 12.43 25.87 -29.10
C ALA A 248 11.24 25.60 -30.04
N CYS A 249 11.15 26.35 -31.14
CA CYS A 249 10.12 26.15 -32.16
C CYS A 249 10.43 24.88 -32.97
N ASP A 250 9.59 23.86 -32.83
CA ASP A 250 9.73 22.54 -33.48
C ASP A 250 9.14 22.49 -34.89
N GLU A 251 8.64 23.62 -35.41
CA GLU A 251 8.00 23.74 -36.72
C GLU A 251 8.97 24.22 -37.80
N SER A 252 8.89 23.57 -38.98
CA SER A 252 9.50 24.09 -40.21
C SER A 252 8.51 25.01 -40.91
N LEU A 253 8.97 26.18 -41.35
CA LEU A 253 8.17 27.19 -42.04
C LEU A 253 8.50 27.20 -43.53
N HIS A 254 7.48 27.04 -44.37
CA HIS A 254 7.63 27.03 -45.83
C HIS A 254 7.03 28.31 -46.39
N ALA A 255 7.79 29.08 -47.16
CA ALA A 255 7.30 30.27 -47.82
C ALA A 255 6.35 29.92 -48.97
N ILE A 256 5.08 30.28 -48.84
CA ILE A 256 4.08 30.09 -49.90
C ILE A 256 3.96 31.32 -50.80
N GLU A 257 4.45 32.46 -50.32
CA GLU A 257 4.65 33.73 -51.03
C GLU A 257 6.04 34.30 -50.67
N PRO A 258 6.61 35.24 -51.45
CA PRO A 258 7.80 35.96 -51.02
C PRO A 258 7.57 36.66 -49.68
N SER A 259 8.37 36.29 -48.67
CA SER A 259 8.15 36.65 -47.28
C SER A 259 9.37 37.32 -46.65
N GLU A 260 9.12 38.24 -45.72
CA GLU A 260 10.14 38.88 -44.89
C GLU A 260 9.81 38.63 -43.42
N MET A 261 10.76 38.09 -42.66
CA MET A 261 10.57 37.71 -41.27
C MET A 261 11.72 38.19 -40.39
N LEU A 262 11.42 38.65 -39.18
CA LEU A 262 12.42 38.93 -38.13
C LEU A 262 12.49 37.77 -37.16
N CYS A 263 13.68 37.34 -36.76
CA CYS A 263 13.90 36.32 -35.75
C CYS A 263 14.82 36.86 -34.65
N VAL A 264 14.43 36.71 -33.39
CA VAL A 264 15.18 37.23 -32.23
C VAL A 264 15.12 36.24 -31.07
N GLY A 265 16.24 36.02 -30.40
CA GLY A 265 16.28 35.17 -29.22
C GLY A 265 15.45 35.74 -28.07
N VAL A 266 14.81 34.85 -27.30
CA VAL A 266 13.89 35.27 -26.23
C VAL A 266 14.59 36.09 -25.14
N ALA A 267 15.84 35.75 -24.82
CA ALA A 267 16.63 36.46 -23.80
C ALA A 267 17.06 37.86 -24.26
N GLU A 268 17.38 38.02 -25.54
CA GLU A 268 17.70 39.30 -26.16
C GLU A 268 16.45 40.19 -26.22
N TYR A 269 15.32 39.61 -26.63
CA TYR A 269 14.05 40.33 -26.71
C TYR A 269 13.57 40.81 -25.34
N ARG A 270 13.65 39.96 -24.29
CA ARG A 270 13.30 40.33 -22.91
C ARG A 270 14.16 41.48 -22.40
N ARG A 271 15.47 41.44 -22.60
CA ARG A 271 16.37 42.53 -22.20
C ARG A 271 16.05 43.85 -22.89
N ALA A 272 15.68 43.82 -24.17
CA ALA A 272 15.26 45.02 -24.89
C ALA A 272 13.90 45.54 -24.43
N ALA A 273 12.97 44.63 -24.12
CA ALA A 273 11.65 44.95 -23.61
C ALA A 273 11.65 45.45 -22.14
N GLU A 274 12.64 45.10 -21.33
CA GLU A 274 12.79 45.64 -19.96
C GLU A 274 13.11 47.14 -19.94
N VAL A 275 13.71 47.66 -21.01
CA VAL A 275 13.99 49.10 -21.16
C VAL A 275 12.72 49.87 -21.57
N ASP A 276 11.74 49.18 -22.14
CA ASP A 276 10.45 49.71 -22.54
C ASP A 276 9.38 49.38 -21.48
N GLY A 277 9.01 50.39 -20.67
CA GLY A 277 8.18 50.19 -19.48
C GLY A 277 6.79 49.60 -19.73
N GLU A 278 6.22 49.76 -20.93
CA GLU A 278 4.95 49.10 -21.30
C GLU A 278 5.16 47.64 -21.69
N ALA A 279 6.23 47.32 -22.43
CA ALA A 279 6.57 45.96 -22.83
C ALA A 279 6.98 45.08 -21.63
N SER A 280 7.56 45.67 -20.58
CA SER A 280 7.92 44.95 -19.34
C SER A 280 6.71 44.50 -18.52
N ARG A 281 5.67 45.34 -18.39
CA ARG A 281 4.40 44.96 -17.71
C ARG A 281 3.67 43.84 -18.45
N LEU A 282 3.76 43.88 -19.77
CA LEU A 282 3.22 42.89 -20.69
C LEU A 282 3.91 41.52 -20.54
N LEU A 283 5.25 41.49 -20.49
CA LEU A 283 6.00 40.26 -20.22
C LEU A 283 5.68 39.67 -18.86
N ALA A 284 5.56 40.51 -17.83
CA ALA A 284 5.19 40.07 -16.48
C ALA A 284 3.78 39.45 -16.44
N ALA A 285 2.80 40.05 -17.11
CA ALA A 285 1.44 39.50 -17.21
C ALA A 285 1.40 38.15 -17.96
N LEU A 286 2.20 38.03 -19.02
CA LEU A 286 2.33 36.78 -19.79
C LEU A 286 3.04 35.67 -18.99
N ASP A 287 4.08 36.00 -18.22
CA ASP A 287 4.77 35.06 -17.33
C ASP A 287 3.84 34.56 -16.21
N GLN A 288 3.00 35.45 -15.68
CA GLN A 288 2.01 35.12 -14.66
C GLN A 288 0.91 34.19 -15.21
N LEU A 289 0.49 34.38 -16.47
CA LEU A 289 -0.42 33.49 -17.20
C LEU A 289 0.23 32.15 -17.58
N ALA A 290 1.53 32.15 -17.90
CA ALA A 290 2.30 30.94 -18.19
C ALA A 290 2.43 30.03 -16.95
N ALA A 291 2.63 30.63 -15.78
CA ALA A 291 2.64 29.91 -14.50
C ALA A 291 1.29 29.25 -14.16
N GLN A 292 0.19 29.70 -14.78
CA GLN A 292 -1.15 29.14 -14.61
C GLN A 292 -1.52 28.06 -15.65
N GLY A 293 -0.72 27.87 -16.71
CA GLY A 293 -1.03 27.01 -17.85
C GLY A 293 -0.12 25.79 -17.96
N VAL A 294 -0.59 24.65 -17.43
CA VAL A 294 0.06 23.32 -17.38
C VAL A 294 1.22 23.27 -16.37
N PRO A 295 1.18 22.39 -15.35
CA PRO A 295 2.31 22.22 -14.45
C PRO A 295 3.52 21.71 -15.24
N ALA A 296 4.52 22.57 -15.43
CA ALA A 296 5.88 22.11 -15.70
C ALA A 296 6.34 21.41 -14.42
N GLU A 297 6.47 20.08 -14.51
CA GLU A 297 6.57 19.14 -13.40
C GLU A 297 5.26 19.01 -12.60
N LEU A 298 4.73 17.78 -12.52
CA LEU A 298 3.85 17.40 -11.41
C LEU A 298 4.56 17.91 -10.16
N PRO A 299 3.94 18.81 -9.35
CA PRO A 299 4.55 19.20 -8.10
C PRO A 299 4.88 17.90 -7.39
N THR A 300 6.16 17.68 -7.07
CA THR A 300 6.53 16.69 -6.07
C THR A 300 5.70 17.07 -4.87
N ALA A 301 4.60 16.31 -4.65
CA ALA A 301 3.61 16.63 -3.66
C ALA A 301 4.37 16.95 -2.37
N GLY A 302 4.29 18.19 -1.90
CA GLY A 302 4.73 18.52 -0.56
C GLY A 302 4.09 17.49 0.36
N ALA A 303 4.88 16.83 1.20
CA ALA A 303 4.45 15.64 1.91
C ALA A 303 3.09 15.90 2.61
N PHE A 304 2.04 15.22 2.15
CA PHE A 304 0.72 15.31 2.77
C PHE A 304 0.82 14.84 4.22
N GLY A 305 0.56 15.74 5.17
CA GLY A 305 0.96 15.56 6.57
C GLY A 305 -0.03 14.79 7.45
N TRP A 306 -1.22 14.43 6.96
CA TRP A 306 -2.29 13.88 7.80
C TRP A 306 -2.27 12.34 7.81
N ARG A 307 -1.54 11.75 8.76
CA ARG A 307 -1.47 10.28 8.91
C ARG A 307 -2.71 9.73 9.59
N THR A 308 -3.27 10.48 10.53
CA THR A 308 -4.47 10.09 11.27
C THR A 308 -5.57 11.12 11.08
N MET A 309 -6.72 10.67 10.57
CA MET A 309 -7.93 11.47 10.47
C MET A 309 -9.00 10.88 11.38
N LEU A 310 -9.42 11.58 12.43
CA LEU A 310 -10.34 11.04 13.43
C LEU A 310 -11.77 11.53 13.20
N PHE A 311 -12.72 10.60 13.03
CA PHE A 311 -14.14 10.94 13.16
C PHE A 311 -14.44 11.45 14.57
N LEU A 312 -14.90 12.69 14.66
CA LEU A 312 -15.14 13.40 15.91
C LEU A 312 -16.63 13.69 16.07
N PRO A 313 -17.34 13.02 16.98
CA PRO A 313 -18.74 13.31 17.24
C PRO A 313 -18.90 14.63 17.99
N GLN A 314 -20.05 15.30 17.81
CA GLN A 314 -20.34 16.63 18.37
C GLN A 314 -20.07 16.73 19.89
N PHE A 315 -20.45 15.72 20.67
CA PHE A 315 -20.26 15.71 22.13
C PHE A 315 -18.78 15.72 22.57
N ALA A 316 -17.84 15.48 21.65
CA ALA A 316 -16.41 15.43 21.93
C ALA A 316 -15.67 16.74 21.55
N PHE A 317 -16.37 17.74 20.98
CA PHE A 317 -15.74 19.00 20.52
C PHE A 317 -15.00 19.73 21.64
N GLU A 318 -15.61 19.90 22.82
CA GLU A 318 -15.00 20.57 23.99
C GLU A 318 -13.64 19.98 24.44
N LYS A 319 -13.36 18.72 24.07
CA LYS A 319 -12.13 17.99 24.43
C LYS A 319 -11.26 17.65 23.21
N ALA A 320 -11.59 18.16 22.04
CA ALA A 320 -10.89 17.85 20.79
C ALA A 320 -9.41 18.25 20.86
N TRP A 321 -9.09 19.38 21.49
CA TRP A 321 -7.71 19.86 21.66
C TRP A 321 -6.78 18.83 22.35
N GLN A 322 -7.32 17.94 23.20
CA GLN A 322 -6.57 16.89 23.89
C GLN A 322 -6.20 15.68 23.01
N LEU A 323 -6.85 15.53 21.84
CA LEU A 323 -6.67 14.40 20.96
C LEU A 323 -5.52 14.64 20.00
N GLN A 324 -4.60 13.67 19.87
CA GLN A 324 -3.44 13.77 18.99
C GLN A 324 -3.73 13.26 17.57
N ALA A 325 -4.81 13.74 16.97
CA ALA A 325 -5.09 13.52 15.56
C ALA A 325 -4.40 14.60 14.70
N ASP A 326 -3.93 14.22 13.51
CA ASP A 326 -3.41 15.16 12.52
C ASP A 326 -4.55 15.98 11.85
N ALA A 327 -5.75 15.40 11.71
CA ALA A 327 -6.97 16.10 11.29
C ALA A 327 -8.24 15.51 11.94
N PHE A 328 -9.30 16.32 12.05
CA PHE A 328 -10.62 15.87 12.51
C PHE A 328 -11.60 15.77 11.35
N ILE A 329 -12.46 14.75 11.39
CA ILE A 329 -13.60 14.59 10.49
C ILE A 329 -14.88 14.85 11.29
N VAL A 330 -15.59 15.91 10.95
CA VAL A 330 -16.92 16.21 11.49
C VAL A 330 -17.95 15.66 10.52
N ASP A 331 -18.85 14.82 11.02
CA ASP A 331 -19.81 14.12 10.18
C ASP A 331 -21.18 14.81 10.17
N PHE A 332 -21.70 15.12 8.97
CA PHE A 332 -23.07 15.59 8.76
C PHE A 332 -23.97 14.53 8.13
N GLN A 333 -23.45 13.33 7.83
CA GLN A 333 -24.11 12.34 7.01
C GLN A 333 -24.74 11.19 7.81
N ASP A 334 -24.35 9.93 7.56
CA ASP A 334 -25.10 8.74 7.98
C ASP A 334 -25.03 8.46 9.48
N ALA A 335 -24.01 8.95 10.18
CA ALA A 335 -23.97 8.83 11.64
C ALA A 335 -24.93 9.82 12.33
N ILE A 336 -25.51 10.77 11.58
CA ILE A 336 -26.38 11.82 12.10
C ILE A 336 -27.83 11.61 11.62
N PRO A 337 -28.77 11.30 12.52
CA PRO A 337 -30.19 11.25 12.19
C PRO A 337 -30.67 12.57 11.58
N LEU A 338 -31.60 12.51 10.62
CA LEU A 338 -32.13 13.70 9.92
C LEU A 338 -32.56 14.83 10.88
N ALA A 339 -33.28 14.49 11.95
CA ALA A 339 -33.74 15.45 12.97
C ALA A 339 -32.60 16.13 13.75
N ALA A 340 -31.38 15.59 13.73
CA ALA A 340 -30.22 16.11 14.42
C ALA A 340 -29.28 16.93 13.52
N LYS A 341 -29.39 16.85 12.18
CA LYS A 341 -28.44 17.51 11.25
C LYS A 341 -28.31 19.01 11.48
N ALA A 342 -29.43 19.72 11.64
CA ALA A 342 -29.44 21.15 11.95
C ALA A 342 -28.73 21.49 13.27
N SER A 343 -28.90 20.66 14.31
CA SER A 343 -28.22 20.83 15.61
C SER A 343 -26.72 20.61 15.51
N VAL A 344 -26.29 19.64 14.69
CA VAL A 344 -24.86 19.35 14.48
C VAL A 344 -24.18 20.49 13.71
N ARG A 345 -24.83 21.03 12.66
CA ARG A 345 -24.37 22.23 11.94
C ARG A 345 -24.17 23.43 12.85
N ALA A 346 -25.18 23.75 13.66
CA ALA A 346 -25.10 24.85 14.64
C ALA A 346 -24.02 24.61 15.71
N GLY A 347 -23.84 23.35 16.13
CA GLY A 347 -22.80 22.94 17.07
C GLY A 347 -21.38 23.15 16.53
N LEU A 348 -21.14 22.82 15.26
CA LEU A 348 -19.85 23.06 14.62
C LEU A 348 -19.51 24.55 14.58
N HIS A 349 -20.47 25.39 14.17
CA HIS A 349 -20.29 26.85 14.14
C HIS A 349 -19.88 27.40 15.51
N ARG A 350 -20.63 27.04 16.56
CA ARG A 350 -20.32 27.43 17.94
C ARG A 350 -18.92 26.96 18.36
N ALA A 351 -18.58 25.70 18.11
CA ALA A 351 -17.30 25.13 18.52
C ALA A 351 -16.10 25.82 17.85
N LEU A 352 -16.26 26.26 16.60
CA LEU A 352 -15.26 27.07 15.90
C LEU A 352 -15.15 28.47 16.51
N GLU A 353 -16.29 29.14 16.77
CA GLU A 353 -16.30 30.48 17.39
C GLU A 353 -15.61 30.52 18.75
N VAL A 354 -15.79 29.48 19.56
CA VAL A 354 -15.17 29.39 20.90
C VAL A 354 -13.81 28.68 20.91
N GLY A 355 -13.32 28.23 19.76
CA GLY A 355 -12.00 27.62 19.60
C GLY A 355 -11.85 26.21 20.18
N GLU A 356 -12.94 25.46 20.38
CA GLU A 356 -12.92 24.12 21.01
C GLU A 356 -12.17 23.07 20.18
N LEU A 357 -12.18 23.24 18.86
CA LEU A 357 -11.52 22.33 17.90
C LEU A 357 -10.01 22.61 17.74
N GLY A 358 -9.52 23.73 18.28
CA GLY A 358 -8.13 24.19 18.14
C GLY A 358 -7.73 24.47 16.69
N ASP A 359 -6.43 24.57 16.44
CA ASP A 359 -5.87 24.95 15.12
C ASP A 359 -5.70 23.76 14.15
N ARG A 360 -6.32 22.62 14.44
CA ARG A 360 -6.17 21.42 13.60
C ARG A 360 -7.03 21.53 12.34
N PRO A 361 -6.59 20.97 11.21
CA PRO A 361 -7.42 20.87 10.01
C PRO A 361 -8.73 20.13 10.31
N ILE A 362 -9.85 20.73 9.90
CA ILE A 362 -11.18 20.16 10.00
C ILE A 362 -11.67 19.79 8.60
N VAL A 363 -12.05 18.53 8.46
CA VAL A 363 -12.71 17.97 7.30
C VAL A 363 -14.18 17.76 7.63
N VAL A 364 -15.09 18.29 6.83
CA VAL A 364 -16.53 18.05 7.02
C VAL A 364 -17.03 17.03 6.02
N ARG A 365 -17.56 15.90 6.50
CA ARG A 365 -18.26 14.93 5.65
C ARG A 365 -19.68 15.39 5.39
N ILE A 366 -19.92 15.83 4.15
CA ILE A 366 -21.19 16.44 3.71
C ILE A 366 -22.15 15.36 3.20
N ASN A 367 -23.44 15.69 3.18
CA ASN A 367 -24.47 14.83 2.61
C ASN A 367 -24.35 14.71 1.09
N GLU A 368 -24.93 13.63 0.54
CA GLU A 368 -25.10 13.45 -0.89
C GLU A 368 -26.21 14.37 -1.45
N ASP A 369 -26.10 14.73 -2.73
CA ASP A 369 -27.05 15.61 -3.44
C ASP A 369 -28.47 15.00 -3.52
N ALA A 370 -28.58 13.67 -3.41
CA ALA A 370 -29.86 12.96 -3.50
C ALA A 370 -30.82 13.20 -2.31
N VAL A 371 -30.35 13.78 -1.20
CA VAL A 371 -31.13 13.89 0.04
C VAL A 371 -31.61 15.33 0.30
N ALA A 372 -32.88 15.60 -0.03
CA ALA A 372 -33.73 16.66 0.54
C ALA A 372 -33.04 18.02 0.85
N ASP A 373 -32.29 18.57 -0.11
CA ASP A 373 -31.54 19.84 0.00
C ASP A 373 -30.46 19.89 1.11
N GLU A 374 -30.16 18.77 1.79
CA GLU A 374 -29.24 18.74 2.93
C GLU A 374 -27.80 19.06 2.52
N GLN A 375 -27.38 18.67 1.32
CA GLN A 375 -26.06 19.03 0.80
C GLN A 375 -25.95 20.55 0.63
N ILE A 376 -26.97 21.22 0.09
CA ILE A 376 -26.99 22.68 -0.06
C ILE A 376 -26.88 23.35 1.32
N LEU A 377 -27.64 22.86 2.30
CA LEU A 377 -27.57 23.36 3.69
C LEU A 377 -26.20 23.12 4.34
N ASP A 378 -25.55 22.00 4.04
CA ASP A 378 -24.17 21.74 4.48
C ASP A 378 -23.22 22.77 3.90
N LEU A 379 -23.28 23.00 2.58
CA LEU A 379 -22.44 23.98 1.89
C LEU A 379 -22.69 25.41 2.38
N ASP A 380 -23.95 25.80 2.61
CA ASP A 380 -24.32 27.10 3.17
C ASP A 380 -23.74 27.30 4.57
N THR A 381 -23.64 26.20 5.33
CA THR A 381 -23.12 26.25 6.69
C THR A 381 -21.61 26.39 6.69
N VAL A 382 -20.87 25.68 5.82
CA VAL A 382 -19.42 25.47 6.01
C VAL A 382 -18.52 26.28 5.07
N VAL A 383 -19.01 26.67 3.89
CA VAL A 383 -18.16 27.37 2.91
C VAL A 383 -17.88 28.78 3.42
N GLY A 384 -16.59 29.12 3.53
CA GLY A 384 -16.12 30.40 4.08
C GLY A 384 -16.05 30.46 5.61
N LEU A 385 -16.39 29.39 6.33
CA LEU A 385 -16.17 29.36 7.78
C LEU A 385 -14.67 29.24 8.13
N PRO A 386 -14.14 30.10 9.02
CA PRO A 386 -12.78 29.99 9.51
C PRO A 386 -12.50 28.62 10.15
N GLY A 387 -11.41 27.98 9.73
CA GLY A 387 -10.98 26.68 10.27
C GLY A 387 -11.50 25.46 9.50
N ILE A 388 -12.54 25.61 8.66
CA ILE A 388 -12.98 24.56 7.73
C ILE A 388 -12.24 24.76 6.41
N THR A 389 -11.40 23.79 6.06
CA THR A 389 -10.55 23.91 4.86
C THR A 389 -10.86 22.83 3.83
N THR A 390 -11.60 21.79 4.19
CA THR A 390 -11.79 20.61 3.33
C THR A 390 -13.16 19.97 3.54
N LEU A 391 -13.81 19.61 2.44
CA LEU A 391 -15.05 18.83 2.44
C LEU A 391 -14.78 17.41 1.98
N MET A 392 -15.49 16.45 2.57
CA MET A 392 -15.48 15.04 2.20
C MET A 392 -16.84 14.72 1.57
N PRO A 393 -16.97 14.85 0.22
CA PRO A 393 -18.16 14.37 -0.47
C PRO A 393 -18.15 12.83 -0.52
N THR A 394 -19.33 12.24 -0.46
CA THR A 394 -19.53 10.78 -0.36
C THR A 394 -20.34 10.24 -1.51
N MET A 395 -20.38 8.91 -1.63
CA MET A 395 -21.13 8.20 -2.67
C MET A 395 -20.78 8.68 -4.09
N ILE A 396 -19.57 9.21 -4.27
CA ILE A 396 -19.10 9.71 -5.54
C ILE A 396 -18.90 8.52 -6.47
N GLU A 397 -19.68 8.48 -7.53
CA GLU A 397 -19.59 7.43 -8.53
C GLU A 397 -18.91 7.91 -9.80
N ARG A 398 -19.01 9.20 -10.10
CA ARG A 398 -18.63 9.76 -11.41
C ARG A 398 -17.86 11.08 -11.24
N PRO A 399 -16.84 11.35 -12.07
CA PRO A 399 -16.09 12.61 -11.99
C PRO A 399 -16.96 13.85 -12.19
N GLU A 400 -18.04 13.74 -12.95
CA GLU A 400 -19.00 14.81 -13.19
C GLU A 400 -19.64 15.33 -11.89
N GLU A 401 -19.82 14.46 -10.89
CA GLU A 401 -20.35 14.85 -9.57
C GLU A 401 -19.35 15.76 -8.83
N ILE A 402 -18.05 15.48 -8.97
CA ILE A 402 -16.99 16.32 -8.42
C ILE A 402 -16.91 17.67 -9.17
N ASP A 403 -17.08 17.67 -10.49
CA ASP A 403 -17.06 18.89 -11.30
C ASP A 403 -18.25 19.81 -10.99
N VAL A 404 -19.45 19.23 -10.78
CA VAL A 404 -20.64 19.97 -10.33
C VAL A 404 -20.39 20.61 -8.97
N LEU A 405 -19.84 19.83 -8.01
CA LEU A 405 -19.51 20.35 -6.69
C LEU A 405 -18.43 21.45 -6.75
N HIS A 406 -17.42 21.30 -7.61
CA HIS A 406 -16.42 22.34 -7.85
C HIS A 406 -17.09 23.64 -8.32
N CYS A 407 -18.02 23.57 -9.28
CA CYS A 407 -18.72 24.75 -9.77
C CYS A 407 -19.53 25.44 -8.67
N GLU A 408 -20.27 24.67 -7.88
CA GLU A 408 -21.08 25.20 -6.77
C GLU A 408 -20.21 25.89 -5.70
N LEU A 409 -19.07 25.28 -5.36
CA LEU A 409 -18.09 25.87 -4.45
C LEU A 409 -17.49 27.15 -5.02
N SER A 410 -17.11 27.18 -6.31
CA SER A 410 -16.57 28.37 -6.96
C SER A 410 -17.58 29.53 -6.94
N ARG A 411 -18.87 29.25 -7.16
CA ARG A 411 -19.94 30.25 -7.07
C ARG A 411 -20.05 30.85 -5.67
N ARG A 412 -20.02 30.00 -4.63
CA ARG A 412 -20.12 30.42 -3.22
C ARG A 412 -18.90 31.21 -2.78
N GLU A 413 -17.69 30.75 -3.14
CA GLU A 413 -16.45 31.46 -2.87
C GLU A 413 -16.44 32.83 -3.52
N CYS A 414 -16.83 32.93 -4.79
CA CYS A 414 -16.97 34.21 -5.48
C CYS A 414 -17.98 35.14 -4.78
N ALA A 415 -19.14 34.62 -4.36
CA ALA A 415 -20.14 35.40 -3.64
C ALA A 415 -19.65 35.90 -2.27
N LEU A 416 -18.71 35.18 -1.65
CA LEU A 416 -18.08 35.52 -0.37
C LEU A 416 -16.78 36.34 -0.54
N GLY A 417 -16.35 36.60 -1.78
CA GLY A 417 -15.09 37.29 -2.07
C GLY A 417 -13.84 36.47 -1.74
N LEU A 418 -13.95 35.14 -1.73
CA LEU A 418 -12.84 34.20 -1.54
C LEU A 418 -12.22 33.81 -2.88
N ASP A 419 -10.92 33.52 -2.87
CA ASP A 419 -10.24 33.00 -4.06
C ASP A 419 -10.82 31.63 -4.46
N GLU A 420 -10.99 31.41 -5.75
CA GLU A 420 -11.42 30.12 -6.27
C GLU A 420 -10.46 29.00 -5.84
N GLY A 421 -11.02 27.91 -5.32
CA GLY A 421 -10.22 26.79 -4.85
C GLY A 421 -9.87 26.88 -3.37
N THR A 422 -10.34 27.89 -2.63
CA THR A 422 -10.13 28.02 -1.18
C THR A 422 -10.58 26.77 -0.43
N THR A 423 -11.78 26.28 -0.73
CA THR A 423 -12.36 25.05 -0.19
C THR A 423 -11.82 23.84 -0.94
N LYS A 424 -11.14 22.94 -0.22
CA LYS A 424 -10.56 21.70 -0.76
C LYS A 424 -11.52 20.52 -0.68
N LEU A 425 -11.24 19.47 -1.44
CA LEU A 425 -12.03 18.24 -1.48
C LEU A 425 -11.20 17.00 -1.14
N LEU A 426 -11.80 16.09 -0.38
CA LEU A 426 -11.34 14.73 -0.10
C LEU A 426 -12.46 13.71 -0.37
N PRO A 427 -12.75 13.36 -1.63
CA PRO A 427 -13.85 12.46 -1.96
C PRO A 427 -13.70 11.06 -1.37
N LEU A 428 -14.82 10.50 -0.91
CA LEU A 428 -14.92 9.12 -0.43
C LEU A 428 -15.31 8.18 -1.59
N ILE A 429 -14.40 7.26 -1.90
CA ILE A 429 -14.55 6.24 -2.94
C ILE A 429 -15.05 4.96 -2.27
N GLU A 430 -16.35 4.71 -2.37
CA GLU A 430 -17.02 3.67 -1.59
C GLU A 430 -18.03 2.82 -2.38
N THR A 431 -18.07 2.97 -3.71
CA THR A 431 -18.88 2.11 -4.58
C THR A 431 -18.01 1.36 -5.59
N PRO A 432 -18.45 0.18 -6.08
CA PRO A 432 -17.70 -0.55 -7.11
C PRO A 432 -17.49 0.27 -8.38
N GLY A 433 -18.49 1.06 -8.78
CA GLY A 433 -18.40 1.94 -9.95
C GLY A 433 -17.35 3.02 -9.77
N ALA A 434 -17.26 3.60 -8.57
CA ALA A 434 -16.24 4.58 -8.21
C ALA A 434 -14.82 3.99 -8.29
N ILE A 435 -14.62 2.78 -7.73
CA ILE A 435 -13.32 2.08 -7.78
C ILE A 435 -12.85 1.84 -9.23
N LEU A 436 -13.77 1.50 -10.15
CA LEU A 436 -13.44 1.27 -11.55
C LEU A 436 -13.15 2.56 -12.34
N ARG A 437 -13.52 3.73 -11.83
CA ARG A 437 -13.36 5.05 -12.46
C ARG A 437 -12.49 6.01 -11.65
N VAL A 438 -11.78 5.48 -10.66
CA VAL A 438 -11.10 6.28 -9.64
C VAL A 438 -10.02 7.18 -10.24
N ASP A 439 -9.39 6.78 -11.34
CA ASP A 439 -8.45 7.59 -12.12
C ASP A 439 -9.11 8.89 -12.61
N ALA A 440 -10.29 8.78 -13.24
CA ALA A 440 -11.00 9.93 -13.78
C ALA A 440 -11.55 10.83 -12.66
N ILE A 441 -12.00 10.24 -11.55
CA ILE A 441 -12.45 10.98 -10.36
C ILE A 441 -11.30 11.81 -9.77
N CYS A 442 -10.09 11.25 -9.70
CA CYS A 442 -8.91 11.97 -9.18
C CYS A 442 -8.51 13.19 -10.03
N GLN A 443 -8.88 13.21 -11.31
CA GLN A 443 -8.55 14.28 -12.26
C GLN A 443 -9.63 15.38 -12.34
N ALA A 444 -10.75 15.20 -11.64
CA ALA A 444 -11.89 16.13 -11.66
C ALA A 444 -11.73 17.30 -10.67
N GLY A 445 -12.67 18.24 -10.68
CA GLY A 445 -12.84 19.24 -9.62
C GLY A 445 -11.87 20.42 -9.67
N GLY A 446 -11.27 20.69 -10.83
CA GLY A 446 -10.48 21.90 -11.07
C GLY A 446 -9.26 22.09 -10.16
N GLY A 447 -8.67 20.99 -9.65
CA GLY A 447 -7.52 21.04 -8.75
C GLY A 447 -7.86 21.25 -7.26
N ARG A 448 -9.14 21.18 -6.87
CA ARG A 448 -9.57 21.24 -5.45
C ARG A 448 -9.24 19.98 -4.66
N LEU A 449 -9.05 18.85 -5.34
CA LEU A 449 -8.79 17.56 -4.71
C LEU A 449 -7.38 17.56 -4.12
N ILE A 450 -7.29 17.46 -2.79
CA ILE A 450 -6.01 17.31 -2.08
C ILE A 450 -5.69 15.83 -1.79
N GLY A 451 -6.66 14.95 -2.03
CA GLY A 451 -6.55 13.51 -1.87
C GLY A 451 -7.88 12.81 -2.12
N ILE A 452 -7.86 11.47 -2.03
CA ILE A 452 -9.05 10.62 -2.06
C ILE A 452 -9.01 9.62 -0.92
N ILE A 453 -10.19 9.21 -0.48
CA ILE A 453 -10.38 8.32 0.66
C ILE A 453 -11.03 7.03 0.19
N LEU A 454 -10.52 5.88 0.62
CA LEU A 454 -11.19 4.59 0.39
C LEU A 454 -12.23 4.32 1.48
N GLY A 455 -13.50 4.20 1.11
CA GLY A 455 -14.59 3.83 2.02
C GLY A 455 -14.98 2.35 1.88
N HIS A 456 -14.76 1.55 2.92
CA HIS A 456 -15.03 0.11 2.86
C HIS A 456 -16.49 -0.25 3.23
N GLY A 457 -17.19 0.61 3.96
CA GLY A 457 -18.54 0.32 4.51
C GLY A 457 -19.55 0.00 3.41
N ASP A 458 -19.86 1.01 2.59
CA ASP A 458 -20.77 0.85 1.45
C ASP A 458 -20.21 -0.05 0.35
N LEU A 459 -18.89 -0.08 0.19
CA LEU A 459 -18.27 -0.97 -0.79
C LEU A 459 -18.59 -2.43 -0.48
N PHE A 460 -18.50 -2.85 0.79
CA PHE A 460 -18.87 -4.20 1.20
C PHE A 460 -20.38 -4.44 1.12
N ARG A 461 -21.20 -3.45 1.46
CA ARG A 461 -22.66 -3.53 1.31
C ARG A 461 -23.08 -3.79 -0.14
N LEU A 462 -22.47 -3.07 -1.09
CA LEU A 462 -22.80 -3.14 -2.53
C LEU A 462 -22.21 -4.37 -3.22
N THR A 463 -21.03 -4.82 -2.81
CA THR A 463 -20.38 -6.02 -3.38
C THR A 463 -20.82 -7.33 -2.76
N GLY A 464 -21.38 -7.30 -1.54
CA GLY A 464 -21.60 -8.48 -0.72
C GLY A 464 -20.31 -9.11 -0.17
N ALA A 465 -19.17 -8.41 -0.28
CA ALA A 465 -17.89 -8.88 0.20
C ALA A 465 -17.85 -8.95 1.74
N ARG A 466 -17.08 -9.89 2.28
CA ARG A 466 -16.94 -10.06 3.73
C ARG A 466 -15.93 -9.02 4.28
N PRO A 467 -16.32 -8.22 5.28
CA PRO A 467 -15.38 -7.31 5.95
C PRO A 467 -14.18 -8.08 6.51
N HIS A 468 -12.97 -7.52 6.33
CA HIS A 468 -11.70 -8.10 6.79
C HIS A 468 -11.38 -9.50 6.21
N GLY A 469 -11.94 -9.84 5.04
CA GLY A 469 -11.56 -11.05 4.31
C GLY A 469 -10.14 -10.96 3.75
N PRO A 470 -9.41 -12.08 3.64
CA PRO A 470 -8.08 -12.11 3.02
C PRO A 470 -8.19 -11.59 1.56
N SER A 471 -7.32 -10.66 1.21
CA SER A 471 -7.23 -10.04 -0.12
C SER A 471 -8.46 -9.27 -0.64
N THR A 472 -9.52 -9.12 0.18
CA THR A 472 -10.75 -8.44 -0.26
C THR A 472 -10.52 -6.97 -0.60
N MET A 473 -9.53 -6.34 0.03
CA MET A 473 -9.20 -4.93 -0.14
C MET A 473 -8.02 -4.68 -1.09
N ASP A 474 -7.35 -5.72 -1.60
CA ASP A 474 -6.09 -5.55 -2.36
C ASP A 474 -6.32 -4.75 -3.65
N TYR A 475 -7.33 -5.11 -4.44
CA TYR A 475 -7.66 -4.38 -5.67
C TYR A 475 -8.17 -2.95 -5.39
N PRO A 476 -9.16 -2.72 -4.51
CA PRO A 476 -9.59 -1.36 -4.14
C PRO A 476 -8.44 -0.47 -3.67
N ARG A 477 -7.56 -0.98 -2.80
CA ARG A 477 -6.40 -0.26 -2.27
C ARG A 477 -5.41 0.11 -3.37
N ASN A 478 -5.06 -0.85 -4.23
CA ASN A 478 -4.14 -0.60 -5.34
C ASN A 478 -4.73 0.40 -6.34
N ALA A 479 -6.00 0.28 -6.71
CA ALA A 479 -6.66 1.19 -7.65
C ALA A 479 -6.64 2.64 -7.12
N VAL A 480 -7.02 2.83 -5.85
CA VAL A 480 -7.02 4.13 -5.18
C VAL A 480 -5.62 4.74 -5.13
N VAL A 481 -4.60 4.00 -4.68
CA VAL A 481 -3.25 4.56 -4.57
C VAL A 481 -2.69 4.91 -5.95
N LEU A 482 -2.82 4.03 -6.95
CA LEU A 482 -2.29 4.29 -8.28
C LEU A 482 -2.92 5.55 -8.91
N ALA A 483 -4.25 5.68 -8.81
CA ALA A 483 -4.96 6.86 -9.31
C ALA A 483 -4.58 8.14 -8.56
N ALA A 484 -4.51 8.10 -7.23
CA ALA A 484 -4.10 9.25 -6.43
C ALA A 484 -2.67 9.71 -6.80
N ARG A 485 -1.73 8.78 -6.98
CA ARG A 485 -0.36 9.11 -7.41
C ARG A 485 -0.30 9.66 -8.83
N ALA A 486 -1.10 9.13 -9.75
CA ALA A 486 -1.19 9.65 -11.12
C ALA A 486 -1.73 11.09 -11.17
N ALA A 487 -2.60 11.46 -10.22
CA ALA A 487 -3.12 12.83 -10.09
C ALA A 487 -2.26 13.73 -9.18
N GLY A 488 -1.20 13.21 -8.54
CA GLY A 488 -0.36 13.98 -7.63
C GLY A 488 -1.02 14.34 -6.28
N ILE A 489 -2.05 13.59 -5.87
CA ILE A 489 -2.83 13.83 -4.65
C ILE A 489 -2.60 12.74 -3.59
N ALA A 490 -3.09 12.98 -2.37
CA ALA A 490 -2.96 12.03 -1.27
C ALA A 490 -3.92 10.83 -1.37
N ALA A 491 -3.54 9.70 -0.78
CA ALA A 491 -4.41 8.54 -0.63
C ALA A 491 -4.63 8.23 0.86
N ILE A 492 -5.88 8.16 1.29
CA ILE A 492 -6.25 7.89 2.68
C ILE A 492 -6.99 6.55 2.80
N ASP A 493 -6.48 5.67 3.67
CA ASP A 493 -7.03 4.34 3.88
C ASP A 493 -8.26 4.37 4.78
N THR A 494 -9.02 3.31 4.66
CA THR A 494 -10.35 3.12 5.23
C THR A 494 -10.33 2.93 6.76
N PRO A 495 -11.43 3.17 7.51
CA PRO A 495 -11.45 2.94 8.96
C PRO A 495 -11.26 1.47 9.34
N TYR A 496 -10.79 1.22 10.57
CA TYR A 496 -10.84 -0.11 11.19
C TYR A 496 -11.90 -0.14 12.28
N THR A 497 -13.00 -0.85 12.05
CA THR A 497 -14.21 -0.77 12.89
C THR A 497 -14.15 -1.61 14.16
N LYS A 498 -13.24 -2.59 14.25
CA LYS A 498 -13.04 -3.40 15.48
C LYS A 498 -12.17 -2.65 16.48
N VAL A 499 -12.77 -1.69 17.19
CA VAL A 499 -12.07 -0.74 18.08
C VAL A 499 -11.17 -1.41 19.13
N ALA A 500 -11.59 -2.55 19.70
CA ALA A 500 -10.83 -3.25 20.73
C ALA A 500 -9.68 -4.13 20.19
N ASP A 501 -9.63 -4.36 18.87
CA ASP A 501 -8.64 -5.24 18.24
C ASP A 501 -7.44 -4.43 17.72
N PHE A 502 -6.52 -4.12 18.63
CA PHE A 502 -5.31 -3.36 18.29
C PHE A 502 -4.34 -4.14 17.39
N ILE A 503 -4.35 -5.48 17.44
CA ILE A 503 -3.49 -6.32 16.61
C ILE A 503 -3.97 -6.27 15.15
N GLY A 504 -5.28 -6.43 14.94
CA GLY A 504 -5.89 -6.28 13.62
C GLY A 504 -5.73 -4.87 13.06
N LEU A 505 -5.87 -3.84 13.90
CA LEU A 505 -5.59 -2.45 13.52
C LEU A 505 -4.15 -2.26 13.05
N GLU A 506 -3.17 -2.76 13.81
CA GLU A 506 -1.75 -2.65 13.43
C GLU A 506 -1.47 -3.38 12.12
N ARG A 507 -2.03 -4.57 11.93
CA ARG A 507 -1.89 -5.33 10.68
C ARG A 507 -2.42 -4.55 9.48
N GLU A 508 -3.64 -4.01 9.57
CA GLU A 508 -4.25 -3.24 8.48
C GLU A 508 -3.55 -1.90 8.24
N ALA A 509 -3.09 -1.21 9.29
CA ALA A 509 -2.35 0.04 9.13
C ALA A 509 -0.99 -0.18 8.45
N ARG A 510 -0.29 -1.29 8.78
CA ARG A 510 0.94 -1.68 8.06
C ARG A 510 0.65 -2.08 6.62
N GLU A 511 -0.50 -2.71 6.35
CA GLU A 511 -0.94 -3.04 4.99
C GLU A 511 -1.21 -1.77 4.17
N ALA A 512 -1.91 -0.79 4.73
CA ALA A 512 -2.10 0.52 4.13
C ALA A 512 -0.75 1.17 3.75
N LYS A 513 0.22 1.15 4.68
CA LYS A 513 1.59 1.63 4.39
C LYS A 513 2.24 0.88 3.23
N ARG A 514 2.11 -0.46 3.17
CA ARG A 514 2.66 -1.28 2.07
C ARG A 514 2.05 -0.93 0.71
N HIS A 515 0.75 -0.65 0.66
CA HIS A 515 0.11 -0.17 -0.57
C HIS A 515 0.53 1.25 -0.94
N GLY A 516 0.99 2.05 0.03
CA GLY A 516 1.48 3.42 -0.19
C GLY A 516 0.47 4.51 0.18
N PHE A 517 -0.45 4.26 1.11
CA PHE A 517 -1.35 5.28 1.66
C PHE A 517 -0.60 6.29 2.54
N ASP A 518 -1.02 7.55 2.50
CA ASP A 518 -0.44 8.67 3.28
C ASP A 518 -1.08 8.78 4.67
N GLY A 519 -2.34 8.39 4.78
CA GLY A 519 -3.12 8.46 6.01
C GLY A 519 -4.12 7.33 6.15
N LYS A 520 -4.75 7.24 7.32
CA LYS A 520 -5.84 6.30 7.59
C LYS A 520 -6.88 6.95 8.50
N ILE A 521 -8.15 6.67 8.22
CA ILE A 521 -9.27 7.08 9.07
C ILE A 521 -9.26 6.29 10.38
N CYS A 522 -9.43 7.01 11.49
CA CYS A 522 -9.63 6.49 12.83
C CYS A 522 -11.07 6.76 13.26
N VAL A 523 -11.70 5.79 13.92
CA VAL A 523 -13.05 5.93 14.50
C VAL A 523 -13.03 6.04 16.03
N HIS A 524 -11.86 5.82 16.64
CA HIS A 524 -11.66 5.91 18.07
C HIS A 524 -10.30 6.50 18.43
N ARG A 525 -10.23 7.30 19.51
CA ARG A 525 -9.00 7.97 19.94
C ARG A 525 -7.83 7.00 20.22
N ASP A 526 -8.14 5.79 20.69
CA ASP A 526 -7.12 4.80 21.03
C ASP A 526 -6.42 4.23 19.78
N GLN A 527 -6.96 4.48 18.58
CA GLN A 527 -6.35 4.05 17.32
C GLN A 527 -5.23 5.01 16.86
N LEU A 528 -5.29 6.27 17.28
CA LEU A 528 -4.42 7.35 16.80
C LEU A 528 -2.93 7.01 16.93
N ALA A 529 -2.50 6.60 18.13
CA ALA A 529 -1.10 6.31 18.41
C ALA A 529 -0.58 5.13 17.56
N THR A 530 -1.40 4.09 17.39
CA THR A 530 -1.04 2.91 16.60
C THR A 530 -0.94 3.24 15.11
N VAL A 531 -1.94 3.94 14.55
CA VAL A 531 -1.94 4.33 13.14
C VAL A 531 -0.80 5.30 12.82
N ALA A 532 -0.61 6.35 13.63
CA ALA A 532 0.47 7.31 13.45
C ALA A 532 1.85 6.65 13.50
N ARG A 533 2.04 5.64 14.37
CA ARG A 533 3.27 4.85 14.43
C ARG A 533 3.46 3.99 13.19
N CYS A 534 2.42 3.27 12.76
CA CYS A 534 2.51 2.35 11.62
C CYS A 534 2.79 3.06 10.28
N LEU A 535 2.24 4.27 10.09
CA LEU A 535 2.41 5.05 8.86
C LEU A 535 3.72 5.87 8.82
N ARG A 536 4.46 5.98 9.94
CA ARG A 536 5.77 6.62 9.93
C ARG A 536 6.81 5.73 9.24
N PRO A 537 7.82 6.33 8.58
CA PRO A 537 9.02 5.59 8.19
C PRO A 537 9.59 4.85 9.39
N ALA A 538 9.83 3.56 9.22
CA ALA A 538 10.44 2.73 10.22
C ALA A 538 11.95 3.06 10.29
N PRO A 539 12.59 2.91 11.45
CA PRO A 539 13.98 3.35 11.59
C PRO A 539 14.98 2.66 10.65
N ASP A 540 14.69 1.43 10.23
CA ASP A 540 15.43 0.66 9.22
C ASP A 540 15.25 1.24 7.81
N GLU A 541 14.04 1.66 7.43
CA GLU A 541 13.79 2.40 6.19
C GLU A 541 14.55 3.73 6.18
N VAL A 542 14.57 4.44 7.31
CA VAL A 542 15.35 5.69 7.47
C VAL A 542 16.84 5.40 7.36
N ALA A 543 17.34 4.36 8.04
CA ALA A 543 18.75 3.98 7.97
C ALA A 543 19.15 3.55 6.55
N TRP A 544 18.29 2.81 5.84
CA TRP A 544 18.49 2.46 4.43
C TRP A 544 18.53 3.72 3.56
N ALA A 545 17.59 4.64 3.73
CA ALA A 545 17.56 5.89 2.98
C ALA A 545 18.81 6.74 3.22
N GLN A 546 19.32 6.80 4.46
CA GLN A 546 20.59 7.44 4.80
C GLN A 546 21.79 6.76 4.13
N ARG A 547 21.81 5.41 4.06
CA ARG A 547 22.86 4.66 3.33
C ARG A 547 22.80 4.93 1.84
N VAL A 548 21.62 4.98 1.23
CA VAL A 548 21.42 5.34 -0.18
C VAL A 548 21.93 6.76 -0.46
N GLU A 549 21.56 7.73 0.35
CA GLU A 549 22.00 9.12 0.18
C GLU A 549 23.51 9.29 0.41
N LYS A 550 24.08 8.52 1.33
CA LYS A 550 25.53 8.44 1.50
C LYS A 550 26.19 7.83 0.26
N ALA A 551 25.69 6.71 -0.23
CA ALA A 551 26.25 6.03 -1.41
C ALA A 551 26.14 6.87 -2.68
N ARG A 552 25.08 7.67 -2.82
CA ARG A 552 24.93 8.69 -3.87
C ARG A 552 26.02 9.76 -3.78
N ARG A 553 26.29 10.29 -2.58
CA ARG A 553 27.34 11.30 -2.35
C ARG A 553 28.75 10.74 -2.55
N ASP A 554 28.98 9.52 -2.11
CA ASP A 554 30.27 8.86 -2.18
C ASP A 554 30.59 8.37 -3.60
N GLY A 555 29.56 8.16 -4.44
CA GLY A 555 29.62 7.84 -5.86
C GLY A 555 30.55 6.68 -6.21
N LEU A 556 30.04 5.44 -6.28
CA LEU A 556 30.50 4.34 -7.16
C LEU A 556 29.96 2.95 -6.77
N LEU A 557 29.89 2.06 -7.77
CA LEU A 557 29.96 0.61 -7.62
C LEU A 557 31.36 0.21 -7.11
N SER A 558 31.48 -0.13 -5.83
CA SER A 558 32.71 -0.69 -5.24
C SER A 558 33.22 -1.96 -5.94
N THR A 559 32.35 -2.69 -6.63
CA THR A 559 32.65 -3.91 -7.39
C THR A 559 33.29 -3.69 -8.77
N LEU A 560 33.19 -2.49 -9.36
CA LEU A 560 33.83 -2.20 -10.66
C LEU A 560 35.26 -1.66 -10.51
N ILE A 561 35.58 -1.03 -9.38
CA ILE A 561 36.90 -0.43 -9.11
C ILE A 561 37.94 -1.50 -8.77
N SER A 562 37.56 -2.61 -8.13
CA SER A 562 38.52 -3.70 -7.84
C SER A 562 39.09 -4.38 -9.09
N LYS A 563 38.57 -4.04 -10.28
CA LYS A 563 39.07 -4.50 -11.59
C LYS A 563 39.72 -3.40 -12.44
N LEU A 564 39.81 -2.17 -11.93
CA LEU A 564 40.43 -1.04 -12.63
C LEU A 564 41.67 -0.60 -11.87
N ASP A 565 42.84 -0.93 -12.42
CA ASP A 565 44.15 -0.59 -11.83
C ASP A 565 44.54 0.90 -12.01
N ASP A 566 43.73 1.70 -12.73
CA ASP A 566 44.03 3.09 -13.11
C ASP A 566 43.08 4.14 -12.46
N PRO A 567 43.60 5.08 -11.65
CA PRO A 567 42.83 6.16 -11.02
C PRO A 567 42.10 7.10 -11.98
N GLU A 568 42.65 7.38 -13.18
CA GLU A 568 42.01 8.28 -14.15
C GLU A 568 40.78 7.65 -14.80
N THR A 569 40.86 6.34 -15.08
CA THR A 569 39.74 5.57 -15.63
C THR A 569 38.62 5.43 -14.61
N ALA A 570 38.93 5.24 -13.32
CA ALA A 570 37.94 5.26 -12.24
C ALA A 570 37.23 6.62 -12.12
N HIS A 571 37.96 7.74 -12.26
CA HIS A 571 37.38 9.08 -12.22
C HIS A 571 36.51 9.41 -13.45
N ARG A 572 36.83 8.85 -14.63
CA ARG A 572 35.99 8.92 -15.83
C ARG A 572 34.74 8.06 -15.70
N ALA A 573 34.86 6.84 -15.19
CA ALA A 573 33.72 5.96 -14.92
C ALA A 573 32.74 6.61 -13.93
N ASN A 574 33.25 7.29 -12.89
CA ASN A 574 32.41 8.01 -11.92
C ASN A 574 31.54 9.10 -12.57
N ARG A 575 32.07 9.79 -13.59
CA ARG A 575 31.31 10.77 -14.38
C ARG A 575 30.31 10.14 -15.35
N GLN A 576 30.48 8.86 -15.69
CA GLN A 576 29.61 8.13 -16.61
C GLN A 576 28.51 7.32 -15.88
N THR A 577 28.67 7.04 -14.59
CA THR A 577 27.71 6.29 -13.76
C THR A 577 26.96 7.18 -12.75
N ASP A 578 26.93 8.48 -12.98
CA ASP A 578 26.34 9.46 -12.06
C ASP A 578 24.90 9.06 -11.68
N GLY A 579 24.67 8.87 -10.37
CA GLY A 579 23.38 8.41 -9.82
C GLY A 579 23.21 6.90 -9.61
N MET A 580 24.24 6.07 -9.80
CA MET A 580 24.20 4.62 -9.52
C MET A 580 25.19 4.21 -8.41
N ALA A 581 24.75 3.38 -7.47
CA ALA A 581 25.58 2.86 -6.37
C ALA A 581 25.17 1.44 -5.97
N LEU A 582 26.02 0.74 -5.22
CA LEU A 582 25.67 -0.54 -4.60
C LEU A 582 25.43 -0.34 -3.11
N VAL A 583 24.22 -0.63 -2.61
CA VAL A 583 23.88 -0.55 -1.19
C VAL A 583 23.35 -1.92 -0.77
N ASP A 584 23.94 -2.52 0.25
CA ASP A 584 23.55 -3.84 0.78
C ASP A 584 23.49 -4.94 -0.30
N GLY A 585 24.40 -4.88 -1.29
CA GLY A 585 24.44 -5.82 -2.42
C GLY A 585 23.43 -5.55 -3.54
N GLN A 586 22.57 -4.55 -3.40
CA GLN A 586 21.59 -4.14 -4.41
C GLN A 586 22.07 -2.94 -5.21
N LEU A 587 21.85 -2.97 -6.53
CA LEU A 587 22.06 -1.81 -7.38
C LEU A 587 20.98 -0.75 -7.09
N VAL A 588 21.43 0.37 -6.56
CA VAL A 588 20.65 1.56 -6.25
C VAL A 588 20.88 2.57 -7.37
N GLY A 589 19.82 3.18 -7.86
CA GLY A 589 19.83 4.12 -8.98
C GLY A 589 18.95 5.34 -8.73
N PRO A 590 18.74 6.20 -9.75
CA PRO A 590 17.93 7.41 -9.60
C PRO A 590 16.53 7.19 -8.98
N PRO A 591 15.78 6.11 -9.28
CA PRO A 591 14.50 5.84 -8.62
C PRO A 591 14.64 5.57 -7.11
N HIS A 592 15.68 4.84 -6.72
CA HIS A 592 15.95 4.50 -5.31
C HIS A 592 16.41 5.73 -4.53
N ILE A 593 17.18 6.62 -5.17
CA ILE A 593 17.56 7.92 -4.61
C ILE A 593 16.31 8.76 -4.33
N LYS A 594 15.43 8.92 -5.32
CA LYS A 594 14.16 9.66 -5.14
C LYS A 594 13.30 9.04 -4.03
N SER A 595 13.25 7.71 -3.95
CA SER A 595 12.57 7.00 -2.85
C SER A 595 13.20 7.27 -1.49
N SER A 596 14.52 7.26 -1.40
CA SER A 596 15.26 7.55 -0.16
C SER A 596 15.03 9.00 0.31
N GLN A 597 15.04 9.96 -0.60
CA GLN A 597 14.75 11.37 -0.31
C GLN A 597 13.34 11.51 0.25
N ARG A 598 12.34 10.89 -0.40
CA ARG A 598 10.96 10.85 0.11
C ARG A 598 10.88 10.30 1.53
N ILE A 599 11.58 9.21 1.85
CA ILE A 599 11.62 8.62 3.21
C ILE A 599 12.22 9.60 4.23
N LEU A 600 13.29 10.31 3.86
CA LEU A 600 13.95 11.29 4.71
C LEU A 600 13.07 12.53 4.92
N ASP A 601 12.40 13.02 3.89
CA ASP A 601 11.49 14.16 3.95
C ASP A 601 10.30 13.87 4.87
N LEU A 602 9.73 12.66 4.79
CA LEU A 602 8.67 12.19 5.69
C LEU A 602 9.12 12.12 7.16
N THR A 603 10.43 12.02 7.41
CA THR A 603 11.00 12.01 8.77
C THR A 603 11.18 13.44 9.31
N GLN A 604 11.45 14.41 8.43
CA GLN A 604 11.65 15.82 8.79
C GLN A 604 10.33 16.56 9.04
N SER A 605 9.27 16.23 8.28
CA SER A 605 7.96 16.91 8.33
C SER A 605 7.08 16.60 9.56
N GLY A 606 7.62 16.06 10.67
CA GLY A 606 6.78 15.59 11.77
C GLY A 606 7.44 15.35 13.13
N THR A 607 8.47 16.12 13.50
CA THR A 607 8.97 16.11 14.88
C THR A 607 7.97 16.78 15.81
N LEU A 608 7.14 16.00 16.50
CA LEU A 608 6.45 16.46 17.71
C LEU A 608 7.49 16.60 18.85
N PRO A 609 7.46 17.68 19.64
CA PRO A 609 8.27 17.77 20.85
C PRO A 609 7.85 16.69 21.85
N ALA A 610 8.83 15.99 22.40
CA ALA A 610 8.62 15.07 23.51
C ALA A 610 8.16 15.85 24.75
N LEU A 611 6.86 15.80 25.09
CA LEU A 611 6.30 16.37 26.32
C LEU A 611 5.51 15.33 27.12
N GLY A 612 6.24 14.60 27.94
CA GLY A 612 5.98 14.44 29.38
C GLY A 612 4.58 14.06 29.88
N ARG A 613 4.22 12.78 29.77
CA ARG A 613 3.86 11.95 30.93
C ARG A 613 4.44 10.56 30.72
N ARG A 614 5.34 10.14 31.63
CA ARG A 614 5.91 8.79 31.66
C ARG A 614 4.81 7.77 31.96
N GLY A 615 4.00 7.42 30.98
CA GLY A 615 3.56 6.03 30.85
C GLY A 615 4.80 5.21 30.49
N ARG A 616 5.00 4.06 31.13
CA ARG A 616 6.11 3.14 30.80
C ARG A 616 6.07 2.87 29.30
N VAL A 617 6.94 3.55 28.56
CA VAL A 617 7.28 3.22 27.19
C VAL A 617 8.08 1.93 27.30
N VAL A 618 7.45 0.79 26.98
CA VAL A 618 8.23 -0.41 26.68
C VAL A 618 8.77 -0.19 25.27
N VAL A 619 10.01 0.29 25.22
CA VAL A 619 10.79 0.37 23.98
C VAL A 619 11.12 -1.08 23.59
N HIS A 620 10.44 -1.63 22.60
CA HIS A 620 10.68 -3.00 22.11
C HIS A 620 11.82 -3.07 21.08
N ARG A 621 12.90 -2.34 21.34
CA ARG A 621 14.18 -2.59 20.67
C ARG A 621 15.05 -3.38 21.63
N SER A 622 15.66 -4.45 21.15
CA SER A 622 16.78 -5.13 21.81
C SER A 622 18.02 -4.23 21.97
N ASP A 623 17.96 -2.97 21.52
CA ASP A 623 18.93 -1.89 21.78
C ASP A 623 18.96 -1.43 23.26
N VAL A 624 18.14 -2.01 24.15
CA VAL A 624 18.25 -1.77 25.60
C VAL A 624 19.62 -2.28 26.05
N THR A 625 20.37 -1.45 26.79
CA THR A 625 21.60 -1.86 27.47
C THR A 625 21.28 -3.09 28.34
N MET A 626 21.66 -4.28 27.85
CA MET A 626 21.20 -5.56 28.37
C MET A 626 21.84 -5.83 29.73
N ALA A 627 21.03 -5.78 30.79
CA ALA A 627 21.45 -6.13 32.15
C ALA A 627 21.02 -7.58 32.49
N PRO A 628 21.73 -8.28 33.38
CA PRO A 628 21.29 -9.58 33.90
C PRO A 628 19.85 -9.51 34.44
N ASP A 629 19.06 -10.57 34.22
CA ASP A 629 17.67 -10.71 34.68
C ASP A 629 16.66 -9.68 34.15
N SER A 630 17.02 -8.88 33.13
CA SER A 630 16.07 -7.97 32.52
C SER A 630 14.91 -8.74 31.87
N GLU A 631 13.68 -8.35 32.21
CA GLU A 631 12.48 -8.80 31.52
C GLU A 631 12.35 -8.08 30.16
N LEU A 632 12.26 -8.87 29.09
CA LEU A 632 11.93 -8.36 27.77
C LEU A 632 10.42 -8.37 27.62
N GLY A 633 9.84 -7.19 27.41
CA GLY A 633 8.40 -7.05 27.24
C GLY A 633 7.93 -7.75 25.96
N ASN A 634 6.91 -8.58 26.09
CA ASN A 634 6.19 -9.16 24.97
C ASN A 634 4.73 -8.69 25.00
N PRO A 635 4.27 -7.95 23.97
CA PRO A 635 2.93 -7.40 23.94
C PRO A 635 1.84 -8.39 23.48
N TYR A 636 2.21 -9.59 23.03
CA TYR A 636 1.26 -10.52 22.42
C TYR A 636 0.56 -11.41 23.45
N GLU A 637 -0.76 -11.24 23.54
CA GLU A 637 -1.67 -12.26 24.07
C GLU A 637 -2.23 -13.08 22.91
N PHE A 638 -2.37 -14.37 23.12
CA PHE A 638 -2.63 -15.31 22.05
C PHE A 638 -3.59 -16.40 22.50
N THR A 639 -4.78 -16.46 21.88
CA THR A 639 -5.78 -17.49 22.14
C THR A 639 -5.58 -18.70 21.23
N ILE A 640 -5.45 -19.88 21.83
CA ILE A 640 -5.22 -21.12 21.11
C ILE A 640 -6.53 -21.64 20.54
N THR A 641 -6.58 -21.92 19.24
CA THR A 641 -7.80 -22.38 18.55
C THR A 641 -7.68 -23.82 18.06
N ASP A 642 -8.82 -24.48 17.78
CA ASP A 642 -8.83 -25.82 17.20
C ASP A 642 -8.10 -25.86 15.86
N GLY A 643 -8.30 -24.83 15.01
CA GLY A 643 -7.65 -24.74 13.71
C GLY A 643 -6.12 -24.73 13.79
N MET A 644 -5.55 -24.17 14.86
CA MET A 644 -4.10 -24.23 15.08
C MET A 644 -3.60 -25.61 15.44
N ARG A 645 -4.34 -26.29 16.32
CA ARG A 645 -4.02 -27.66 16.72
C ARG A 645 -4.17 -28.62 15.54
N ASP A 646 -5.16 -28.39 14.70
CA ASP A 646 -5.40 -29.19 13.49
C ASP A 646 -4.30 -28.95 12.45
N LEU A 647 -3.92 -27.70 12.18
CA LEU A 647 -2.78 -27.36 11.33
C LEU A 647 -1.49 -28.01 11.84
N TRP A 648 -1.26 -27.95 13.16
CA TRP A 648 -0.11 -28.61 13.79
C TRP A 648 -0.14 -30.12 13.55
N SER A 649 -1.29 -30.76 13.79
CA SER A 649 -1.44 -32.22 13.65
C SER A 649 -1.31 -32.70 12.20
N GLN A 650 -1.62 -31.85 11.21
CA GLN A 650 -1.39 -32.13 9.79
C GLN A 650 0.10 -32.12 9.42
N CYS A 651 0.90 -31.29 10.10
CA CYS A 651 2.32 -31.12 9.82
C CYS A 651 3.19 -32.08 10.66
N PHE A 652 2.83 -32.26 11.93
CA PHE A 652 3.56 -33.02 12.93
C PHE A 652 2.73 -34.18 13.43
N TYR A 653 3.11 -35.37 13.00
CA TYR A 653 2.47 -36.60 13.37
C TYR A 653 2.80 -37.02 14.81
N SER A 654 1.81 -37.55 15.54
CA SER A 654 1.96 -38.13 16.87
C SER A 654 1.15 -39.43 16.97
N HIS A 655 1.69 -40.40 17.71
CA HIS A 655 1.03 -41.66 18.04
C HIS A 655 0.53 -41.72 19.49
N ASP A 656 0.58 -40.60 20.20
CA ASP A 656 0.38 -40.60 21.64
C ASP A 656 -1.08 -40.32 21.96
N ALA A 657 -1.71 -41.28 22.64
CA ALA A 657 -3.12 -41.17 23.05
C ALA A 657 -3.36 -39.96 23.97
N ALA A 658 -2.32 -39.51 24.68
CA ALA A 658 -2.33 -38.31 25.51
C ALA A 658 -2.72 -37.02 24.75
N VAL A 659 -2.53 -37.00 23.42
CA VAL A 659 -2.85 -35.82 22.58
C VAL A 659 -3.78 -36.15 21.41
N THR A 660 -4.01 -37.43 21.11
CA THR A 660 -4.87 -37.90 20.01
C THR A 660 -6.23 -38.45 20.47
N SER A 661 -6.41 -38.75 21.76
CA SER A 661 -7.67 -39.26 22.32
C SER A 661 -8.15 -38.43 23.50
N ARG A 662 -9.34 -37.83 23.38
CA ARG A 662 -9.95 -37.03 24.46
C ARG A 662 -10.22 -37.86 25.71
N GLY A 663 -10.77 -39.06 25.55
CA GLY A 663 -11.09 -39.94 26.67
C GLY A 663 -9.85 -40.38 27.43
N PHE A 664 -8.77 -40.72 26.70
CA PHE A 664 -7.50 -41.08 27.33
C PHE A 664 -6.85 -39.87 28.01
N ALA A 665 -6.77 -38.73 27.32
CA ALA A 665 -6.22 -37.49 27.85
C ALA A 665 -6.95 -37.02 29.11
N GLY A 666 -8.29 -37.13 29.15
CA GLY A 666 -9.08 -36.75 30.31
C GLY A 666 -8.87 -37.68 31.48
N ALA A 667 -8.77 -38.98 31.23
CA ALA A 667 -8.49 -39.96 32.27
C ALA A 667 -7.12 -39.76 32.92
N ILE A 668 -6.09 -39.33 32.18
CA ILE A 668 -4.78 -38.95 32.72
C ILE A 668 -4.69 -37.47 33.17
N GLY A 669 -5.83 -36.78 33.30
CA GLY A 669 -5.90 -35.41 33.81
C GLY A 669 -5.22 -34.35 32.94
N ARG A 670 -5.17 -34.56 31.61
CA ARG A 670 -4.66 -33.58 30.64
C ARG A 670 -5.77 -32.79 29.92
N CYS A 671 -7.04 -33.12 30.12
CA CYS A 671 -8.16 -32.33 29.63
C CYS A 671 -9.41 -32.45 30.49
N ASP A 672 -10.25 -31.41 30.49
CA ASP A 672 -11.44 -31.33 31.34
C ASP A 672 -12.71 -31.83 30.62
N GLY A 673 -12.52 -32.73 29.64
CA GLY A 673 -13.60 -33.42 28.91
C GLY A 673 -14.17 -32.69 27.68
N HIS A 674 -13.93 -31.38 27.52
CA HIS A 674 -14.50 -30.60 26.39
C HIS A 674 -13.47 -30.21 25.31
N ALA A 675 -12.29 -29.74 25.69
CA ALA A 675 -11.24 -29.30 24.77
C ALA A 675 -10.10 -30.34 24.63
N MET A 676 -9.54 -30.48 23.44
CA MET A 676 -8.34 -31.32 23.25
C MET A 676 -7.10 -30.61 23.80
N PRO A 677 -6.14 -31.34 24.40
CA PRO A 677 -4.89 -30.75 24.83
C PRO A 677 -4.01 -30.37 23.63
N VAL A 678 -3.21 -29.33 23.83
CA VAL A 678 -2.16 -28.88 22.92
C VAL A 678 -0.95 -29.83 23.01
N PRO A 679 -0.40 -30.30 21.87
CA PRO A 679 0.81 -31.12 21.88
C PRO A 679 2.02 -30.43 22.54
N TYR A 680 2.87 -31.20 23.23
CA TYR A 680 4.04 -30.66 23.94
C TYR A 680 4.96 -29.83 23.03
N LEU A 681 5.25 -30.33 21.82
CA LEU A 681 6.10 -29.63 20.84
C LEU A 681 5.42 -28.36 20.27
N MET A 682 4.08 -28.34 20.22
CA MET A 682 3.33 -27.13 19.87
C MET A 682 3.41 -26.10 20.99
N ALA A 683 3.32 -26.54 22.25
CA ALA A 683 3.51 -25.67 23.42
C ALA A 683 4.94 -25.09 23.47
N LEU A 684 5.96 -25.92 23.20
CA LEU A 684 7.34 -25.43 23.00
C LEU A 684 7.39 -24.36 21.92
N TYR A 685 6.78 -24.63 20.77
CA TYR A 685 6.81 -23.68 19.65
C TYR A 685 6.12 -22.36 20.01
N LEU A 686 4.90 -22.38 20.54
CA LEU A 686 4.20 -21.22 21.09
C LEU A 686 5.07 -20.44 22.09
N CYS A 687 5.79 -21.16 22.96
CA CYS A 687 6.67 -20.56 23.95
C CYS A 687 7.87 -19.83 23.34
N VAL A 688 8.28 -20.13 22.11
CA VAL A 688 9.50 -19.58 21.48
C VAL A 688 9.24 -18.75 20.23
N SER A 689 8.03 -18.79 19.68
CA SER A 689 7.63 -18.14 18.43
C SER A 689 6.90 -16.81 18.63
N MET A 690 6.33 -16.53 19.81
CA MET A 690 5.55 -15.31 20.09
C MET A 690 6.41 -14.09 20.45
N SER A 691 7.65 -13.96 19.98
CA SER A 691 8.55 -12.89 20.43
C SER A 691 9.01 -11.97 19.32
N ASP A 692 9.15 -10.69 19.63
CA ASP A 692 9.75 -9.67 18.77
C ASP A 692 11.29 -9.71 18.84
N THR A 693 11.90 -10.86 18.52
CA THR A 693 13.36 -11.04 18.55
C THR A 693 14.01 -10.51 17.27
N HIS A 694 13.67 -9.29 16.87
CA HIS A 694 14.34 -8.57 15.80
C HIS A 694 15.83 -8.41 16.16
N GLY A 695 16.69 -9.17 15.48
CA GLY A 695 18.14 -9.17 15.68
C GLY A 695 18.77 -10.54 15.96
N ALA A 696 17.98 -11.57 16.29
CA ALA A 696 18.50 -12.94 16.38
C ALA A 696 18.81 -13.47 14.98
N ILE A 697 20.08 -13.74 14.70
CA ILE A 697 20.54 -14.33 13.44
C ILE A 697 20.02 -15.75 13.28
N TYR A 698 20.05 -16.54 14.36
CA TYR A 698 19.69 -17.96 14.32
C TYR A 698 19.27 -18.49 15.69
N HIS A 699 18.32 -19.43 15.71
CA HIS A 699 17.95 -20.18 16.92
C HIS A 699 18.92 -21.34 17.11
N LEU A 700 19.79 -21.29 18.12
CA LEU A 700 20.79 -22.33 18.36
C LEU A 700 20.19 -23.56 19.04
N GLY A 701 19.19 -23.39 19.89
CA GLY A 701 18.59 -24.52 20.60
C GLY A 701 17.78 -24.15 21.82
N PHE A 702 17.37 -25.19 22.53
CA PHE A 702 16.53 -25.13 23.72
C PHE A 702 17.14 -25.97 24.84
N ARG A 703 16.90 -25.60 26.10
CA ARG A 703 17.31 -26.36 27.29
C ARG A 703 16.20 -26.34 28.34
N ASN A 704 16.18 -27.33 29.22
CA ASN A 704 15.34 -27.35 30.43
C ASN A 704 13.85 -27.10 30.15
N THR A 705 13.32 -27.68 29.09
CA THR A 705 11.96 -27.40 28.62
C THR A 705 10.94 -28.21 29.41
N ARG A 706 10.01 -27.53 30.09
CA ARG A 706 9.04 -28.18 30.98
C ARG A 706 7.62 -27.67 30.76
N GLN A 707 6.67 -28.58 30.92
CA GLN A 707 5.25 -28.26 30.97
C GLN A 707 4.76 -28.46 32.40
N TYR A 708 4.24 -27.40 33.02
CA TYR A 708 3.76 -27.44 34.41
C TYR A 708 2.26 -27.73 34.50
N ALA A 709 1.49 -27.31 33.50
CA ALA A 709 0.05 -27.51 33.44
C ALA A 709 -0.42 -27.82 32.00
N PRO A 710 -1.54 -28.54 31.81
CA PRO A 710 -2.07 -28.78 30.48
C PRO A 710 -2.51 -27.46 29.84
N ILE A 711 -2.21 -27.31 28.56
CA ILE A 711 -2.68 -26.19 27.74
C ILE A 711 -3.80 -26.73 26.86
N GLN A 712 -4.94 -26.06 26.87
CA GLN A 712 -6.13 -26.48 26.15
C GLN A 712 -6.44 -25.53 25.00
N VAL A 713 -7.16 -26.03 24.00
CA VAL A 713 -7.82 -25.16 23.03
C VAL A 713 -8.82 -24.26 23.76
N GLY A 714 -8.80 -22.96 23.43
CA GLY A 714 -9.56 -21.91 24.11
C GLY A 714 -8.73 -21.12 25.13
N ASP A 715 -7.59 -21.66 25.58
CA ASP A 715 -6.70 -20.94 26.49
C ASP A 715 -6.10 -19.71 25.82
N SER A 716 -6.12 -18.59 26.52
CA SER A 716 -5.35 -17.40 26.15
C SER A 716 -4.04 -17.40 26.92
N VAL A 717 -2.92 -17.32 26.20
CA VAL A 717 -1.57 -17.35 26.75
C VAL A 717 -0.79 -16.13 26.31
N ARG A 718 0.19 -15.71 27.12
CA ARG A 718 1.19 -14.70 26.78
C ARG A 718 2.57 -15.23 27.12
N GLN A 719 3.61 -14.74 26.46
CA GLN A 719 4.97 -15.19 26.76
C GLN A 719 5.70 -14.15 27.63
N ARG A 720 6.36 -14.62 28.68
CA ARG A 720 7.29 -13.85 29.51
C ARG A 720 8.71 -14.23 29.15
N ILE A 721 9.59 -13.25 29.01
CA ILE A 721 10.96 -13.44 28.53
C ILE A 721 11.91 -12.80 29.54
N ARG A 722 12.84 -13.59 30.06
CA ARG A 722 13.88 -13.13 30.99
C ARG A 722 15.26 -13.44 30.43
N MET A 723 16.18 -12.49 30.48
CA MET A 723 17.56 -12.73 30.07
C MET A 723 18.32 -13.50 31.15
N LEU A 724 18.87 -14.66 30.80
CA LEU A 724 19.68 -15.46 31.72
C LEU A 724 21.17 -15.24 31.51
N ARG A 725 21.61 -15.21 30.24
CA ARG A 725 23.03 -15.20 29.90
C ARG A 725 23.28 -14.49 28.59
N LEU A 726 24.44 -13.87 28.48
CA LEU A 726 24.95 -13.31 27.25
C LEU A 726 26.46 -13.52 27.18
N ARG A 727 26.94 -14.13 26.09
CA ARG A 727 28.38 -14.35 25.85
C ARG A 727 28.75 -14.09 24.40
N ASN A 728 29.84 -13.38 24.15
CA ASN A 728 30.46 -13.34 22.83
C ASN A 728 31.12 -14.69 22.48
N THR A 729 31.11 -15.04 21.20
CA THR A 729 31.86 -16.18 20.65
C THR A 729 33.36 -15.92 20.73
N THR A 730 34.16 -16.99 20.70
CA THR A 730 35.62 -16.92 20.86
C THR A 730 36.29 -16.09 19.77
N ASP A 731 35.71 -16.05 18.57
CA ASP A 731 36.17 -15.23 17.45
C ASP A 731 35.77 -13.74 17.57
N GLY A 732 34.99 -13.38 18.60
CA GLY A 732 34.51 -12.03 18.86
C GLY A 732 33.49 -11.49 17.86
N LYS A 733 33.03 -12.31 16.89
CA LYS A 733 32.15 -11.84 15.79
C LYS A 733 30.67 -11.92 16.12
N ARG A 734 30.28 -12.83 17.01
CA ARG A 734 28.88 -13.13 17.35
C ARG A 734 28.72 -13.17 18.87
N ALA A 735 27.47 -13.20 19.32
CA ALA A 735 27.09 -13.46 20.69
C ALA A 735 26.03 -14.55 20.78
N VAL A 736 26.09 -15.35 21.83
CA VAL A 736 25.04 -16.29 22.22
C VAL A 736 24.29 -15.68 23.40
N VAL A 737 23.00 -15.41 23.18
CA VAL A 737 22.07 -14.91 24.19
C VAL A 737 21.20 -16.08 24.63
N THR A 738 21.10 -16.29 25.95
CA THR A 738 20.21 -17.29 26.55
C THR A 738 19.10 -16.57 27.29
N THR A 739 17.86 -16.91 26.97
CA THR A 739 16.66 -16.33 27.56
C THR A 739 15.78 -17.42 28.14
N LEU A 740 15.24 -17.21 29.34
CA LEU A 740 14.13 -18.00 29.86
C LEU A 740 12.84 -17.49 29.23
N ARG A 741 12.11 -18.40 28.61
CA ARG A 741 10.81 -18.17 27.98
C ARG A 741 9.76 -18.93 28.78
N GLU A 742 8.69 -18.25 29.17
CA GLU A 742 7.59 -18.83 29.92
C GLU A 742 6.28 -18.53 29.20
N LEU A 743 5.45 -19.55 28.95
CA LEU A 743 4.04 -19.35 28.59
C LEU A 743 3.22 -19.22 29.85
N VAL A 744 2.46 -18.14 29.93
CA VAL A 744 1.68 -17.77 31.09
C VAL A 744 0.22 -17.64 30.68
N ARG A 745 -0.69 -18.22 31.46
CA ARG A 745 -2.14 -18.11 31.25
C ARG A 745 -2.60 -16.68 31.50
N VAL A 746 -3.31 -16.10 30.54
CA VAL A 746 -3.91 -14.77 30.67
C VAL A 746 -5.02 -14.84 31.73
N GLY A 747 -5.02 -13.90 32.67
CA GLY A 747 -6.00 -13.81 33.76
C GLY A 747 -5.56 -14.44 35.09
N SER A 748 -4.93 -15.62 35.09
CA SER A 748 -4.42 -16.25 36.33
C SER A 748 -2.93 -16.01 36.60
N ASP A 749 -2.17 -15.60 35.57
CA ASP A 749 -0.71 -15.47 35.59
C ASP A 749 0.05 -16.76 35.94
N GLU A 750 -0.62 -17.91 35.79
CA GLU A 750 -0.05 -19.24 35.99
C GLU A 750 0.94 -19.59 34.86
N VAL A 751 2.15 -20.02 35.21
CA VAL A 751 3.14 -20.49 34.24
C VAL A 751 2.77 -21.90 33.79
N LEU A 752 2.40 -22.04 32.53
CA LEU A 752 1.98 -23.32 31.93
C LEU A 752 3.15 -24.12 31.36
N PHE A 753 4.15 -23.41 30.82
CA PHE A 753 5.28 -24.01 30.10
C PHE A 753 6.50 -23.10 30.19
N SER A 754 7.71 -23.66 30.23
CA SER A 754 8.95 -22.89 30.17
C SER A 754 10.04 -23.58 29.35
N THR A 755 10.98 -22.77 28.85
CA THR A 755 12.19 -23.25 28.17
C THR A 755 13.28 -22.20 28.21
N GLU A 756 14.54 -22.62 28.26
CA GLU A 756 15.67 -21.74 27.98
C GLU A 756 15.96 -21.76 26.47
N LYS A 757 15.85 -20.61 25.81
CA LYS A 757 16.12 -20.43 24.39
C LYS A 757 17.52 -19.84 24.19
N LEU A 758 18.33 -20.48 23.34
CA LEU A 758 19.64 -20.01 22.93
C LEU A 758 19.56 -19.42 21.53
N GLU A 759 20.02 -18.18 21.38
CA GLU A 759 19.92 -17.40 20.14
C GLU A 759 21.27 -16.80 19.79
N LEU A 760 21.61 -16.79 18.51
CA LEU A 760 22.81 -16.17 17.99
C LEU A 760 22.51 -14.72 17.60
N TYR A 761 23.33 -13.79 18.05
CA TYR A 761 23.25 -12.36 17.78
C TYR A 761 24.59 -11.84 17.23
N PRO A 762 24.63 -10.64 16.63
CA PRO A 762 25.89 -9.92 16.44
C PRO A 762 26.64 -9.75 17.77
N ALA A 763 27.96 -9.59 17.72
CA ALA A 763 28.78 -9.37 18.91
C ALA A 763 28.22 -8.23 19.78
N GLN A 764 28.26 -8.43 21.10
CA GLN A 764 27.67 -7.55 22.09
C GLN A 764 28.76 -6.89 22.94
N PRO A 765 28.50 -5.70 23.53
CA PRO A 765 29.53 -4.94 24.24
C PRO A 765 29.97 -5.56 25.58
N THR A 766 29.17 -6.47 26.16
CA THR A 766 29.39 -7.02 27.50
C THR A 766 29.11 -8.52 27.54
N ASN A 767 29.70 -9.25 28.48
CA ASN A 767 29.35 -10.65 28.78
C ASN A 767 28.79 -10.74 30.20
N PHE A 768 27.76 -11.56 30.43
CA PHE A 768 27.23 -11.81 31.78
C PHE A 768 26.48 -13.15 31.87
N GLY A 769 26.24 -13.61 33.10
CA GLY A 769 25.58 -14.87 33.40
C GLY A 769 26.53 -16.08 33.37
N GLN A 770 26.26 -17.05 34.24
CA GLN A 770 27.04 -18.30 34.29
C GLN A 770 26.51 -19.32 33.27
N PRO A 771 27.35 -20.26 32.79
CA PRO A 771 26.85 -21.37 31.98
C PRO A 771 25.80 -22.15 32.75
N GLY A 772 24.60 -22.28 32.18
CA GLY A 772 23.68 -23.33 32.58
C GLY A 772 24.39 -24.66 32.36
N SER A 773 24.52 -25.45 33.42
CA SER A 773 24.97 -26.83 33.29
C SER A 773 23.93 -27.59 32.47
N VAL A 774 24.37 -28.37 31.49
CA VAL A 774 23.50 -29.40 30.92
C VAL A 774 23.07 -30.30 32.08
N PRO A 775 21.77 -30.50 32.32
CA PRO A 775 21.33 -31.41 33.37
C PRO A 775 21.98 -32.77 33.15
N GLU A 776 22.52 -33.37 34.20
CA GLU A 776 22.97 -34.75 34.07
C GLU A 776 21.79 -35.60 33.56
N PRO A 777 21.99 -36.46 32.54
CA PRO A 777 20.90 -37.25 31.96
C PRO A 777 20.14 -38.09 32.99
N VAL A 778 20.76 -38.33 34.15
CA VAL A 778 20.28 -39.18 35.25
C VAL A 778 19.99 -38.34 36.50
N ALA A 779 19.39 -37.17 36.37
CA ALA A 779 18.64 -36.62 37.50
C ALA A 779 17.47 -37.59 37.80
N ALA A 780 17.30 -37.98 39.06
CA ALA A 780 16.17 -38.80 39.52
C ALA A 780 14.83 -38.26 38.93
N LEU A 781 13.84 -39.15 38.76
CA LEU A 781 12.48 -38.75 38.35
C LEU A 781 12.10 -37.46 39.05
N PRO A 782 11.60 -36.44 38.33
CA PRO A 782 11.42 -35.10 38.88
C PRO A 782 10.48 -35.21 40.08
N GLN A 783 11.04 -35.13 41.28
CA GLN A 783 10.27 -35.21 42.52
C GLN A 783 9.43 -33.93 42.60
N GLY A 784 8.10 -34.06 42.57
CA GLY A 784 7.18 -32.92 42.72
C GLY A 784 6.61 -32.33 41.44
N ASP A 785 6.79 -32.95 40.26
CA ASP A 785 6.07 -32.54 39.05
C ASP A 785 4.59 -32.93 39.14
N ALA A 786 3.72 -31.93 39.36
CA ALA A 786 2.29 -32.14 39.56
C ALA A 786 1.58 -32.71 38.32
N LEU A 787 2.03 -32.36 37.11
CA LEU A 787 1.45 -32.83 35.87
C LEU A 787 1.75 -34.32 35.67
N LEU A 788 3.00 -34.73 35.90
CA LEU A 788 3.39 -36.14 35.87
C LEU A 788 2.65 -36.94 36.95
N ALA A 789 2.54 -36.40 38.17
CA ALA A 789 1.84 -37.06 39.26
C ALA A 789 0.36 -37.32 38.93
N THR A 790 -0.33 -36.33 38.37
CA THR A 790 -1.73 -36.46 37.90
C THR A 790 -1.84 -37.51 36.79
N ALA A 791 -0.95 -37.49 35.80
CA ALA A 791 -0.97 -38.45 34.71
C ALA A 791 -0.73 -39.90 35.19
N VAL A 792 0.17 -40.08 36.16
CA VAL A 792 0.46 -41.36 36.80
C VAL A 792 -0.73 -41.89 37.60
N GLN A 793 -1.47 -41.01 38.30
CA GLN A 793 -2.66 -41.40 39.06
C GLN A 793 -3.83 -41.78 38.14
N GLY A 794 -4.02 -41.04 37.04
CA GLY A 794 -5.10 -41.26 36.09
C GLY A 794 -4.89 -42.44 35.13
N LEU A 795 -3.70 -43.04 35.11
CA LEU A 795 -3.34 -44.10 34.17
C LEU A 795 -4.26 -45.31 34.22
N GLU A 796 -4.64 -45.77 35.41
CA GLU A 796 -5.50 -46.96 35.55
C GLU A 796 -6.87 -46.74 34.89
N ALA A 797 -7.49 -45.58 35.15
CA ALA A 797 -8.73 -45.18 34.50
C ALA A 797 -8.54 -45.05 32.98
N ALA A 798 -7.41 -44.51 32.53
CA ALA A 798 -7.11 -44.32 31.11
C ALA A 798 -6.93 -45.65 30.37
N LEU A 799 -6.31 -46.65 31.01
CA LEU A 799 -6.16 -47.99 30.44
C LEU A 799 -7.52 -48.70 30.28
N VAL A 800 -8.47 -48.48 31.19
CA VAL A 800 -9.85 -48.98 31.05
C VAL A 800 -10.56 -48.32 29.87
N VAL A 801 -10.47 -46.99 29.73
CA VAL A 801 -11.00 -46.25 28.57
C VAL A 801 -10.36 -46.71 27.27
N ARG A 802 -9.05 -47.00 27.28
CA ARG A 802 -8.35 -47.48 26.09
C ARG A 802 -8.78 -48.89 25.69
N ALA A 803 -8.97 -49.79 26.67
CA ALA A 803 -9.42 -51.15 26.45
C ALA A 803 -10.86 -51.21 25.88
N SER A 804 -11.70 -50.22 26.18
CA SER A 804 -13.07 -50.15 25.66
C SER A 804 -13.18 -49.54 24.26
N VAL A 805 -12.16 -48.79 23.78
CA VAL A 805 -12.24 -47.98 22.55
C VAL A 805 -11.49 -48.56 21.34
N LEU A 806 -10.47 -49.42 21.49
CA LEU A 806 -9.67 -49.90 20.33
C LEU A 806 -9.21 -51.37 20.43
N GLY A 807 -9.63 -52.18 19.44
CA GLY A 807 -9.06 -53.50 19.10
C GLY A 807 -7.82 -53.46 18.19
N PHE A 808 -7.20 -52.28 18.00
CA PHE A 808 -6.02 -52.08 17.13
C PHE A 808 -5.01 -51.10 17.74
N SER A 809 -4.38 -51.44 18.86
CA SER A 809 -3.15 -50.75 19.27
C SER A 809 -1.94 -51.64 19.02
N GLN A 810 -0.92 -51.11 18.35
CA GLN A 810 0.35 -51.81 18.26
C GLN A 810 0.92 -51.95 19.69
N PRO A 811 1.41 -53.14 20.08
CA PRO A 811 2.08 -53.30 21.35
C PRO A 811 3.27 -52.33 21.41
N ALA A 812 3.50 -51.72 22.57
CA ALA A 812 4.69 -50.91 22.79
C ALA A 812 5.94 -51.75 22.51
N GLU A 813 6.91 -51.17 21.80
CA GLU A 813 8.19 -51.82 21.54
C GLU A 813 9.01 -51.91 22.83
N HIS A 814 9.86 -52.94 22.94
CA HIS A 814 10.74 -53.14 24.09
C HIS A 814 12.12 -52.52 23.82
N PHE A 815 12.60 -51.74 24.80
CA PHE A 815 13.87 -51.02 24.72
C PHE A 815 14.84 -51.40 25.84
N GLU A 816 16.11 -51.52 25.47
CA GLU A 816 17.29 -51.65 26.32
C GLU A 816 18.25 -50.48 26.07
N ARG A 817 19.12 -50.21 27.05
CA ARG A 817 20.19 -49.22 26.88
C ARG A 817 21.12 -49.64 25.72
N GLY A 818 21.46 -48.69 24.86
CA GLY A 818 22.29 -48.89 23.67
C GLY A 818 21.51 -49.24 22.40
N ASP A 819 20.19 -49.40 22.48
CA ASP A 819 19.37 -49.62 21.29
C ASP A 819 19.36 -48.40 20.37
N VAL A 820 19.58 -48.63 19.08
CA VAL A 820 19.56 -47.61 18.02
C VAL A 820 18.41 -47.88 17.07
N LEU A 821 17.63 -46.84 16.82
CA LEU A 821 16.41 -46.82 16.03
C LEU A 821 16.65 -46.01 14.77
N LEU A 822 16.55 -46.66 13.61
CA LEU A 822 16.58 -45.99 12.31
C LEU A 822 15.15 -45.69 11.88
N HIS A 823 14.70 -44.44 12.05
CA HIS A 823 13.30 -44.09 11.76
C HIS A 823 13.03 -44.13 10.26
N SER A 824 11.88 -44.69 9.89
CA SER A 824 11.47 -44.80 8.48
C SER A 824 10.63 -43.61 8.00
N PHE A 825 10.16 -42.77 8.92
CA PHE A 825 9.35 -41.60 8.58
C PHE A 825 10.26 -40.44 8.22
N ALA A 826 10.15 -39.96 6.99
CA ALA A 826 10.84 -38.78 6.49
C ALA A 826 9.83 -37.89 5.78
N ARG A 827 9.75 -36.61 6.15
CA ARG A 827 8.79 -35.69 5.53
C ARG A 827 9.35 -34.26 5.47
N PRO A 828 9.11 -33.52 4.39
CA PRO A 828 9.42 -32.11 4.36
C PRO A 828 8.32 -31.27 4.99
N LEU A 829 8.72 -30.11 5.53
CA LEU A 829 7.79 -29.01 5.76
C LEU A 829 7.77 -28.16 4.49
N GLY A 830 6.69 -28.25 3.71
CA GLY A 830 6.55 -27.47 2.48
C GLY A 830 6.48 -25.96 2.75
N VAL A 831 6.76 -25.15 1.72
CA VAL A 831 6.79 -23.67 1.82
C VAL A 831 5.50 -23.12 2.43
N SER A 832 4.33 -23.55 1.96
CA SER A 832 3.04 -23.09 2.46
C SER A 832 2.80 -23.45 3.92
N ALA A 833 3.19 -24.67 4.34
CA ALA A 833 3.06 -25.10 5.72
C ALA A 833 4.02 -24.34 6.64
N ASN A 834 5.25 -24.11 6.19
CA ASN A 834 6.22 -23.27 6.89
C ASN A 834 5.71 -21.83 7.06
N LEU A 835 5.19 -21.23 5.99
CA LEU A 835 4.64 -19.87 6.02
C LEU A 835 3.42 -19.78 6.94
N ALA A 836 2.49 -20.75 6.84
CA ALA A 836 1.30 -20.80 7.68
C ALA A 836 1.66 -20.95 9.16
N LEU A 837 2.54 -21.89 9.52
CA LEU A 837 2.96 -22.10 10.90
C LEU A 837 3.78 -20.91 11.43
N SER A 838 4.66 -20.32 10.62
CA SER A 838 5.45 -19.16 11.04
C SER A 838 4.55 -17.94 11.27
N THR A 839 3.59 -17.69 10.37
CA THR A 839 2.63 -16.59 10.51
C THR A 839 1.67 -16.81 11.67
N GLN A 840 1.06 -17.99 11.77
CA GLN A 840 0.03 -18.32 12.76
C GLN A 840 0.57 -18.26 14.19
N PHE A 841 1.82 -18.64 14.39
CA PHE A 841 2.48 -18.66 15.70
C PHE A 841 3.37 -17.42 15.94
N LEU A 842 3.21 -16.37 15.13
CA LEU A 842 3.83 -15.05 15.26
C LEU A 842 5.36 -15.03 15.21
N VAL A 843 5.98 -15.92 14.42
CA VAL A 843 7.42 -15.81 14.15
C VAL A 843 7.70 -14.53 13.39
N THR A 844 8.47 -13.64 13.99
CA THR A 844 8.70 -12.27 13.48
C THR A 844 9.94 -12.15 12.58
N HIS A 845 10.90 -13.09 12.66
CA HIS A 845 12.14 -12.97 11.89
C HIS A 845 11.91 -13.26 10.38
N PRO A 846 12.27 -12.33 9.47
CA PRO A 846 12.01 -12.45 8.04
C PRO A 846 12.58 -13.71 7.39
N ILE A 847 13.72 -14.24 7.85
CA ILE A 847 14.34 -15.47 7.30
C ILE A 847 13.38 -16.68 7.22
N HIS A 848 12.30 -16.70 8.03
CA HIS A 848 11.31 -17.77 8.05
C HIS A 848 10.11 -17.52 7.12
N LEU A 849 9.94 -16.30 6.61
CA LEU A 849 8.76 -15.82 5.89
C LEU A 849 9.11 -15.28 4.49
N ASP A 850 10.20 -14.52 4.39
CA ASP A 850 10.65 -13.81 3.20
C ASP A 850 12.19 -13.68 3.19
N HIS A 851 12.82 -14.39 2.26
CA HIS A 851 14.28 -14.42 2.11
C HIS A 851 14.86 -13.15 1.46
N HIS A 852 14.05 -12.32 0.79
CA HIS A 852 14.52 -11.12 0.09
C HIS A 852 15.02 -10.02 1.04
N GLN A 853 14.62 -10.04 2.33
CA GLN A 853 15.05 -9.04 3.31
C GLN A 853 16.35 -9.38 4.07
N TYR A 854 16.77 -10.65 4.10
CA TYR A 854 17.81 -11.10 5.05
C TYR A 854 18.84 -12.08 4.49
N ASP A 855 18.77 -12.44 3.21
CA ASP A 855 19.87 -13.15 2.57
C ASP A 855 21.09 -12.21 2.50
N GLN A 856 22.08 -12.44 3.38
CA GLN A 856 23.34 -11.67 3.44
C GLN A 856 24.29 -12.05 2.28
N GLY A 857 23.76 -12.52 1.15
CA GLY A 857 24.54 -13.07 0.05
C GLY A 857 25.06 -14.49 0.31
N GLU A 858 24.48 -15.21 1.27
CA GLU A 858 24.86 -16.60 1.60
C GLU A 858 24.02 -17.62 0.82
N GLY A 859 22.96 -17.20 0.12
CA GLY A 859 22.14 -18.04 -0.76
C GLY A 859 21.23 -19.02 0.01
N MET A 860 20.92 -18.72 1.28
CA MET A 860 20.24 -19.64 2.19
C MET A 860 18.72 -19.76 1.95
N GLY A 861 18.12 -18.81 1.22
CA GLY A 861 16.68 -18.79 0.96
C GLY A 861 15.84 -18.70 2.24
N VAL A 862 14.57 -19.13 2.16
CA VAL A 862 13.70 -19.24 3.36
C VAL A 862 14.19 -20.44 4.18
N VAL A 863 14.29 -20.26 5.50
CA VAL A 863 14.75 -21.30 6.44
C VAL A 863 13.62 -21.69 7.38
N VAL A 864 13.43 -22.98 7.62
CA VAL A 864 12.48 -23.49 8.60
C VAL A 864 12.96 -23.11 10.02
N SER A 865 12.07 -22.56 10.84
CA SER A 865 12.40 -22.19 12.23
C SER A 865 12.89 -23.39 13.01
N GLY A 866 13.96 -23.23 13.78
CA GLY A 866 14.57 -24.31 14.56
C GLY A 866 13.58 -25.06 15.45
N GLY A 867 12.61 -24.36 16.06
CA GLY A 867 11.54 -25.01 16.85
C GLY A 867 10.68 -25.98 16.02
N LEU A 868 10.40 -25.65 14.76
CA LEU A 868 9.71 -26.54 13.83
C LEU A 868 10.61 -27.69 13.37
N VAL A 869 11.92 -27.45 13.18
CA VAL A 869 12.89 -28.53 12.88
C VAL A 869 12.92 -29.55 14.01
N ILE A 870 13.02 -29.11 15.26
CA ILE A 870 12.95 -30.01 16.43
C ILE A 870 11.62 -30.78 16.44
N ALA A 871 10.51 -30.13 16.13
CA ALA A 871 9.21 -30.79 16.06
C ALA A 871 9.14 -31.85 14.95
N LEU A 872 9.71 -31.60 13.77
CA LEU A 872 9.81 -32.59 12.68
C LEU A 872 10.61 -33.81 13.11
N VAL A 873 11.78 -33.59 13.72
CA VAL A 873 12.69 -34.66 14.16
C VAL A 873 12.02 -35.54 15.23
N CYS A 874 11.39 -34.93 16.23
CA CYS A 874 10.65 -35.68 17.25
C CYS A 874 9.43 -36.40 16.67
N SER A 875 8.75 -35.79 15.70
CA SER A 875 7.61 -36.40 15.00
C SER A 875 8.02 -37.62 14.17
N ALA A 876 9.20 -37.58 13.52
CA ALA A 876 9.75 -38.73 12.81
C ALA A 876 9.97 -39.94 13.73
N ALA A 877 10.35 -39.70 14.98
CA ALA A 877 10.53 -40.73 16.01
C ALA A 877 9.23 -41.14 16.74
N ALA A 878 8.14 -40.39 16.56
CA ALA A 878 6.94 -40.53 17.41
C ALA A 878 6.26 -41.89 17.28
N ARG A 879 6.37 -42.55 16.12
CA ARG A 879 5.84 -43.90 15.90
C ARG A 879 6.60 -44.97 16.68
N ASP A 880 7.92 -44.94 16.58
CA ASP A 880 8.77 -46.02 17.07
C ASP A 880 8.97 -45.90 18.58
N ILE A 881 9.03 -44.67 19.09
CA ILE A 881 8.93 -44.41 20.53
C ILE A 881 7.49 -44.69 20.96
N SER A 882 6.51 -43.85 20.62
CA SER A 882 5.06 -44.01 20.93
C SER A 882 4.67 -44.24 22.40
N HIS A 883 3.36 -44.18 22.66
CA HIS A 883 2.73 -44.39 23.98
C HIS A 883 3.30 -43.49 25.08
N VAL A 884 3.80 -42.32 24.70
CA VAL A 884 4.34 -41.31 25.62
C VAL A 884 3.17 -40.62 26.31
N ILE A 885 3.21 -40.58 27.64
CA ILE A 885 2.18 -39.89 28.45
C ILE A 885 2.71 -38.56 29.02
N TRP A 886 4.02 -38.46 29.18
CA TRP A 886 4.72 -37.27 29.65
C TRP A 886 6.11 -37.23 29.04
N GLU A 887 6.59 -36.03 28.68
CA GLU A 887 7.92 -35.82 28.12
C GLU A 887 8.53 -34.52 28.62
N GLU A 888 9.85 -34.49 28.67
CA GLU A 888 10.67 -33.32 28.96
C GLU A 888 11.84 -33.28 27.97
N LEU A 889 12.08 -32.10 27.39
CA LEU A 889 13.24 -31.85 26.52
C LEU A 889 14.35 -31.26 27.37
N LEU A 890 15.38 -32.09 27.61
CA LEU A 890 16.56 -31.74 28.41
C LEU A 890 17.44 -30.77 27.62
N LEU A 891 17.70 -31.10 26.36
CA LEU A 891 18.36 -30.23 25.41
C LEU A 891 17.90 -30.48 23.98
N ALA A 892 17.92 -29.44 23.16
CA ALA A 892 17.84 -29.55 21.73
C ALA A 892 18.78 -28.53 21.08
N ASN A 893 19.54 -28.96 20.07
CA ASN A 893 20.43 -28.13 19.29
C ASN A 893 19.94 -28.11 17.84
N ASN A 894 19.81 -26.93 17.25
CA ASN A 894 19.70 -26.77 15.82
C ASN A 894 21.13 -26.76 15.27
N VAL A 895 21.53 -27.89 14.69
CA VAL A 895 22.89 -28.15 14.23
C VAL A 895 23.12 -27.50 12.86
N ARG A 896 22.10 -27.53 11.99
CA ARG A 896 22.14 -26.98 10.63
C ARG A 896 20.77 -26.45 10.21
N THR A 897 20.78 -25.50 9.28
CA THR A 897 19.58 -24.98 8.64
C THR A 897 18.89 -26.04 7.79
N VAL A 898 17.55 -25.94 7.76
CA VAL A 898 16.66 -26.75 6.93
C VAL A 898 15.85 -25.80 6.08
N SER A 899 15.85 -26.01 4.78
CA SER A 899 15.02 -25.24 3.84
C SER A 899 13.65 -25.91 3.68
N PRO A 900 12.58 -25.14 3.42
CA PRO A 900 11.29 -25.72 3.10
C PRO A 900 11.39 -26.67 1.90
N GLY A 901 10.79 -27.85 2.01
CA GLY A 901 10.87 -28.90 0.98
C GLY A 901 11.98 -29.93 1.21
N GLU A 902 13.01 -29.65 2.02
CA GLU A 902 13.97 -30.69 2.44
C GLU A 902 13.28 -31.69 3.37
N SER A 903 13.45 -32.99 3.12
CA SER A 903 12.85 -34.02 3.97
C SER A 903 13.62 -34.13 5.27
N VAL A 904 12.93 -34.23 6.41
CA VAL A 904 13.56 -34.43 7.72
C VAL A 904 13.12 -35.77 8.29
N SER A 905 14.11 -36.54 8.79
CA SER A 905 13.95 -37.81 9.49
C SER A 905 14.83 -37.82 10.74
N GLY A 906 15.03 -38.99 11.37
CA GLY A 906 15.95 -39.09 12.48
C GLY A 906 16.44 -40.48 12.84
N ILE A 907 17.42 -40.51 13.73
CA ILE A 907 18.00 -41.70 14.33
C ILE A 907 17.89 -41.52 15.84
N SER A 908 17.29 -42.47 16.56
CA SER A 908 17.25 -42.40 18.03
C SER A 908 18.16 -43.42 18.67
N VAL A 909 18.76 -43.09 19.81
CA VAL A 909 19.49 -44.01 20.68
C VAL A 909 18.91 -43.95 22.09
N ILE A 910 18.68 -45.13 22.67
CA ILE A 910 18.23 -45.28 24.06
C ILE A 910 19.46 -45.21 24.96
N LEU A 911 19.65 -44.08 25.62
CA LEU A 911 20.80 -43.84 26.49
C LEU A 911 20.60 -44.44 27.88
N ASP A 912 19.36 -44.46 28.34
CA ASP A 912 18.98 -45.09 29.60
C ASP A 912 17.52 -45.56 29.57
N ARG A 913 17.23 -46.58 30.37
CA ARG A 913 15.90 -47.17 30.52
C ARG A 913 15.72 -47.68 31.94
N VAL A 914 14.73 -47.14 32.64
CA VAL A 914 14.39 -47.56 34.02
C VAL A 914 12.90 -47.80 34.17
N ASP A 915 12.53 -48.80 34.97
CA ASP A 915 11.14 -49.02 35.35
C ASP A 915 10.67 -47.90 36.28
N HIS A 916 9.43 -47.43 36.10
CA HIS A 916 8.88 -46.42 36.98
C HIS A 916 8.69 -47.01 38.40
N PRO A 917 9.20 -46.35 39.46
CA PRO A 917 9.33 -46.95 40.79
C PRO A 917 7.97 -47.20 41.47
N LYS A 918 6.93 -46.47 41.07
CA LYS A 918 5.58 -46.55 41.67
C LYS A 918 4.50 -47.12 40.75
N GLN A 919 4.80 -47.35 39.46
CA GLN A 919 3.82 -47.81 38.48
C GLN A 919 4.43 -48.90 37.59
N PRO A 920 4.02 -50.17 37.75
CA PRO A 920 4.64 -51.29 37.04
C PRO A 920 4.40 -51.27 35.52
N ASP A 921 3.34 -50.60 35.07
CA ASP A 921 3.00 -50.46 33.65
C ASP A 921 3.72 -49.28 32.96
N LEU A 922 4.59 -48.53 33.67
CA LEU A 922 5.33 -47.37 33.11
C LEU A 922 6.84 -47.55 33.13
N GLU A 923 7.50 -47.09 32.07
CA GLU A 923 8.96 -46.97 32.01
C GLU A 923 9.37 -45.55 31.65
N VAL A 924 10.60 -45.21 32.04
CA VAL A 924 11.26 -43.94 31.74
C VAL A 924 12.41 -44.23 30.78
N LEU A 925 12.42 -43.53 29.65
CA LEU A 925 13.50 -43.61 28.68
C LEU A 925 14.23 -42.26 28.61
N VAL A 926 15.56 -42.31 28.54
CA VAL A 926 16.37 -41.18 28.11
C VAL A 926 16.79 -41.46 26.68
N VAL A 927 16.29 -40.64 25.75
CA VAL A 927 16.44 -40.87 24.31
C VAL A 927 17.12 -39.67 23.68
N LYS A 928 18.21 -39.92 22.96
CA LYS A 928 18.79 -38.95 22.04
C LYS A 928 18.26 -39.23 20.65
N THR A 929 17.69 -38.24 19.98
CA THR A 929 17.28 -38.28 18.59
C THR A 929 18.15 -37.31 17.78
N ILE A 930 18.85 -37.83 16.77
CA ILE A 930 19.62 -37.06 15.79
C ILE A 930 18.71 -36.82 14.59
N GLY A 931 18.44 -35.56 14.29
CA GLY A 931 17.72 -35.15 13.08
C GLY A 931 18.64 -35.19 11.87
N VAL A 932 18.14 -35.75 10.77
CA VAL A 932 18.87 -35.80 9.49
C VAL A 932 17.97 -35.30 8.37
N LYS A 933 18.54 -34.57 7.41
CA LYS A 933 17.82 -34.13 6.22
C LYS A 933 18.19 -34.90 4.96
N ASN A 934 17.23 -35.08 4.06
CA ASN A 934 17.39 -35.74 2.76
C ASN A 934 17.98 -37.16 2.85
N VAL A 935 17.88 -37.77 4.02
CA VAL A 935 18.31 -39.14 4.31
C VAL A 935 17.13 -39.85 4.96
N THR A 936 16.86 -41.07 4.53
CA THR A 936 15.91 -41.98 5.16
C THR A 936 16.69 -43.09 5.88
N PRO A 937 16.98 -42.94 7.19
CA PRO A 937 17.86 -43.84 7.92
C PRO A 937 17.52 -45.33 7.79
N SER A 938 16.23 -45.69 7.84
CA SER A 938 15.79 -47.09 7.75
C SER A 938 16.14 -47.76 6.42
N VAL A 939 16.39 -46.97 5.37
CA VAL A 939 16.76 -47.46 4.04
C VAL A 939 18.28 -47.39 3.86
N GLU A 940 18.85 -46.22 4.14
CA GLU A 940 20.21 -45.87 3.74
C GLU A 940 21.28 -46.28 4.77
N LEU A 941 20.93 -46.40 6.06
CA LEU A 941 21.90 -46.60 7.14
C LEU A 941 21.85 -47.98 7.78
N THR A 942 21.10 -48.91 7.21
CA THR A 942 20.89 -50.21 7.88
C THR A 942 22.15 -51.03 8.00
N GLU A 943 22.91 -51.12 6.92
CA GLU A 943 24.14 -51.90 6.89
C GLU A 943 25.33 -51.04 7.35
N VAL A 944 25.06 -49.84 7.86
CA VAL A 944 26.06 -48.89 8.35
C VAL A 944 26.12 -48.97 9.87
N ILE A 945 27.30 -49.26 10.40
CA ILE A 945 27.54 -49.25 11.84
C ILE A 945 27.79 -47.80 12.27
N LEU A 946 26.92 -47.27 13.13
CA LEU A 946 27.07 -45.92 13.63
C LEU A 946 28.10 -45.87 14.77
N PRO A 947 29.12 -44.99 14.71
CA PRO A 947 30.13 -44.88 15.75
C PRO A 947 29.53 -44.33 17.06
N GLU A 948 29.98 -44.87 18.20
CA GLU A 948 29.54 -44.45 19.54
C GLU A 948 29.70 -42.93 19.76
N ALA A 949 30.72 -42.32 19.15
CA ALA A 949 30.95 -40.88 19.20
C ALA A 949 29.77 -40.04 18.66
N LEU A 950 28.99 -40.55 17.70
CA LEU A 950 27.76 -39.88 17.22
C LEU A 950 26.61 -40.03 18.21
N LEU A 951 26.63 -41.08 19.02
CA LEU A 951 25.54 -41.50 19.90
C LEU A 951 25.69 -40.98 21.33
N MET A 952 26.80 -40.32 21.65
CA MET A 952 27.02 -39.65 22.94
C MET A 952 25.90 -38.65 23.27
N PRO A 953 25.55 -38.41 24.55
CA PRO A 953 24.43 -37.55 24.94
C PRO A 953 24.46 -36.13 24.35
N GLU A 954 25.66 -35.56 24.18
CA GLU A 954 25.88 -34.28 23.50
C GLU A 954 27.15 -34.36 22.66
N VAL A 955 27.03 -34.06 21.37
CA VAL A 955 28.16 -34.02 20.43
C VAL A 955 28.55 -32.57 20.12
N GLY A 956 27.58 -31.66 20.02
CA GLY A 956 27.82 -30.24 19.75
C GLY A 956 27.46 -29.83 18.32
N GLY A 957 28.25 -28.94 17.72
CA GLY A 957 27.94 -28.29 16.44
C GLY A 957 28.18 -29.18 15.20
N GLY A 958 27.68 -28.72 14.05
CA GLY A 958 27.68 -29.50 12.80
C GLY A 958 29.05 -29.93 12.32
N SER A 959 30.10 -29.12 12.52
CA SER A 959 31.47 -29.48 12.14
C SER A 959 31.96 -30.73 12.86
N ARG A 960 31.59 -30.90 14.14
CA ARG A 960 31.99 -32.08 14.93
C ARG A 960 31.28 -33.34 14.48
N TYR A 961 29.99 -33.22 14.11
CA TYR A 961 29.27 -34.32 13.46
C TYR A 961 29.96 -34.74 12.15
N ASP A 962 30.31 -33.77 11.30
CA ASP A 962 30.99 -34.04 10.01
C ASP A 962 32.39 -34.63 10.20
N GLU A 963 33.15 -34.20 11.22
CA GLU A 963 34.44 -34.79 11.61
C GLU A 963 34.30 -36.25 12.04
N ILE A 964 33.33 -36.57 12.88
CA ILE A 964 33.09 -37.95 13.33
C ILE A 964 32.66 -38.83 12.16
N CYS A 965 31.76 -38.35 11.30
CA CYS A 965 31.30 -39.05 10.10
C CYS A 965 32.48 -39.35 9.16
N ARG A 966 33.33 -38.37 8.85
CA ARG A 966 34.52 -38.57 8.01
C ARG A 966 35.52 -39.53 8.63
N ALA A 967 35.78 -39.42 9.94
CA ALA A 967 36.72 -40.28 10.64
C ALA A 967 36.30 -41.76 10.65
N HIS A 968 35.00 -42.05 10.58
CA HIS A 968 34.43 -43.40 10.64
C HIS A 968 33.79 -43.86 9.32
N GLY A 969 33.92 -43.09 8.23
CA GLY A 969 33.41 -43.46 6.90
C GLY A 969 31.89 -43.42 6.75
N VAL A 970 31.17 -42.66 7.59
CA VAL A 970 29.70 -42.54 7.55
C VAL A 970 29.28 -41.42 6.59
N VAL A 971 29.58 -41.60 5.29
CA VAL A 971 29.41 -40.56 4.25
C VAL A 971 27.97 -40.07 4.12
N ALA A 972 26.99 -40.96 4.30
CA ALA A 972 25.58 -40.62 4.18
C ALA A 972 25.08 -39.57 5.20
N LEU A 973 25.78 -39.41 6.34
CA LEU A 973 25.41 -38.44 7.37
C LEU A 973 26.24 -37.15 7.32
N GLU A 974 27.31 -37.12 6.53
CA GLU A 974 28.16 -35.94 6.39
C GLU A 974 27.35 -34.78 5.77
N GLY A 975 27.28 -33.67 6.49
CA GLY A 975 26.53 -32.48 6.08
C GLY A 975 25.01 -32.58 6.22
N GLN A 976 24.48 -33.72 6.65
CA GLN A 976 23.03 -33.97 6.70
C GLN A 976 22.43 -33.87 8.10
N VAL A 977 23.24 -33.78 9.16
CA VAL A 977 22.73 -33.65 10.54
C VAL A 977 22.17 -32.26 10.78
N THR A 978 20.88 -32.18 11.10
CA THR A 978 20.13 -30.92 11.26
C THR A 978 19.84 -30.56 12.70
N ALA A 979 19.63 -31.56 13.56
CA ALA A 979 19.33 -31.33 14.96
C ALA A 979 19.85 -32.46 15.84
N GLU A 980 20.01 -32.15 17.12
CA GLU A 980 20.27 -33.10 18.19
C GLU A 980 19.26 -32.83 19.30
N VAL A 981 18.51 -33.84 19.73
CA VAL A 981 17.44 -33.68 20.71
C VAL A 981 17.57 -34.75 21.79
N LEU A 982 17.75 -34.34 23.03
CA LEU A 982 17.76 -35.21 24.20
C LEU A 982 16.45 -35.05 24.97
N ARG A 983 15.69 -36.15 25.08
CA ARG A 983 14.41 -36.18 25.79
C ARG A 983 14.42 -37.21 26.89
N ARG A 984 13.71 -36.89 27.97
CA ARG A 984 13.25 -37.85 28.96
C ARG A 984 11.77 -38.09 28.73
N VAL A 985 11.38 -39.33 28.47
CA VAL A 985 9.99 -39.70 28.18
C VAL A 985 9.50 -40.74 29.17
N VAL A 986 8.28 -40.54 29.67
CA VAL A 986 7.56 -41.53 30.47
C VAL A 986 6.46 -42.10 29.59
N ARG A 987 6.45 -43.41 29.45
CA ARG A 987 5.57 -44.12 28.52
C ARG A 987 4.98 -45.39 29.12
N VAL A 988 3.91 -45.88 28.50
CA VAL A 988 3.31 -47.18 28.85
C VAL A 988 4.16 -48.32 28.28
N LYS A 989 4.46 -49.31 29.13
CA LYS A 989 5.19 -50.53 28.76
C LYS A 989 4.35 -51.46 27.90
N SER A 990 5.06 -52.34 27.20
CA SER A 990 4.45 -53.52 26.59
C SER A 990 4.04 -54.53 27.68
N ARG A 991 2.76 -54.90 27.77
CA ARG A 991 2.35 -56.04 28.61
C ARG A 991 2.86 -57.32 27.96
N ARG A 992 3.87 -57.97 28.54
CA ARG A 992 4.31 -59.31 28.12
C ARG A 992 3.17 -60.31 28.33
N GLY A 993 2.39 -60.58 27.28
CA GLY A 993 1.47 -61.69 27.20
C GLY A 993 2.01 -62.76 26.26
N ARG A 994 2.40 -63.90 26.83
CA ARG A 994 2.63 -65.25 26.25
C ARG A 994 3.20 -65.33 24.82
N SER A 995 4.41 -65.90 24.74
CA SER A 995 4.93 -66.70 23.63
C SER A 995 4.03 -66.83 22.39
N GLU A 996 4.12 -65.86 21.49
CA GLU A 996 3.85 -66.12 20.08
C GLU A 996 5.09 -65.72 19.30
N SER A 997 5.76 -66.73 18.76
CA SER A 997 6.70 -66.61 17.67
C SER A 997 6.06 -65.79 16.54
N ARG A 998 6.34 -64.49 16.50
CA ARG A 998 6.12 -63.65 15.32
C ARG A 998 7.39 -62.85 15.07
N SER A 999 8.33 -63.54 14.44
CA SER A 999 9.51 -62.99 13.78
C SER A 999 9.18 -62.23 12.48
N ASP A 1000 7.91 -62.11 12.07
CA ASP A 1000 7.54 -61.62 10.73
C ASP A 1000 6.48 -60.52 10.74
N ARG A 1001 6.76 -59.36 11.36
CA ARG A 1001 6.16 -58.09 10.90
C ARG A 1001 7.18 -56.94 10.97
N PRO A 1002 7.44 -56.24 9.86
CA PRO A 1002 8.54 -55.30 9.74
C PRO A 1002 8.20 -53.98 10.45
N CYS A 1003 8.77 -53.74 11.63
CA CYS A 1003 9.34 -52.43 11.93
C CYS A 1003 10.83 -52.56 11.63
N HIS A 1004 11.28 -51.91 10.57
CA HIS A 1004 12.59 -52.12 10.00
C HIS A 1004 13.69 -51.52 10.89
N ARG A 1005 14.57 -52.40 11.40
CA ARG A 1005 16.02 -52.19 11.60
C ARG A 1005 16.41 -51.42 12.88
N LYS A 1006 16.21 -52.08 14.02
CA LYS A 1006 16.85 -51.80 15.31
C LYS A 1006 18.29 -52.32 15.28
N GLN A 1007 19.27 -51.44 15.46
CA GLN A 1007 20.68 -51.79 15.65
C GLN A 1007 21.01 -51.75 17.14
N ARG A 1008 22.04 -52.47 17.57
CA ARG A 1008 22.56 -52.40 18.95
C ARG A 1008 24.03 -51.99 18.88
N VAL A 1009 24.40 -50.98 19.65
CA VAL A 1009 25.78 -50.49 19.80
C VAL A 1009 26.64 -51.51 20.54
#